data_AF-A0A2S5LKS7-F1
#
_entry.id   AF-A0A2S5LKS7-F1
#
_cell.length_a   1.000
_cell.length_b   1.000
_cell.length_c   1.000
_cell.angle_alpha   90.00
_cell.angle_beta   90.00
_cell.angle_gamma   90.00
#
_symmetry.space_group_name_H-M   'P 1'
#
loop_
_entity.id
_entity.type
_entity.pdbx_description
1 polymer ?
#
loop_
_entity_poly.entity_id
_entity_poly.type
_entity_poly.pdbx_seq_one_letter_code
_entity_poly.pdbx_strand_id
1 'polypeptide(L)'
;SGPINFLLTQSSTIGGAPNLDVDYAAWGPFTGQEAACTFIGVSAPFAPPGIGVPVTQQTGCSFSAAPTETLNIANAVAGQYYIVLITNFSNQAGYINLTQTNAGATGAGGTLCCPDAFFSYTPTSYCKELGAPNPIAVIAPSSVAGVFSSTIVPGLVFADTATGEIDLQASAPGNYVITNTVAATASCDEKVKSFTINITEPTSATIAYSAPSYCRSITSLQNVTFTGSTGGSYSASPNGGLYIDANTGAINPSLSAPGIYTVTYALPGAGVCVSSNPTTQVEIIASPVIVQPAPVSVCNTYSLPALTVGNYFAASGGVSPLDINTPITATQTVYIYANNNGCSDEKSFTVTINTAPSPTVNVTQTSCLVQTGTIEVTSPIGTSSGLPSNLFISEVTDEDVGSLTYVEIFNGTGSSVDLSNYKLKVFNNGSTTASCDNQLTGILNNNSTFVIAVGSIVNQGGVVPNQVFATCGGVNTDDYIKLTTSANVDVDLWGRTDGTNFTPANQAGYTYRRNNTATVPSLTWNAADWTSIDPQDYTNIGSYALPQSGYQYSLDNGAYQAGTTFASVAPGTHTITVLDLATGCFSVPLTVVIDPVPFTPTVLGFTYPTPVCQNATITMTPTLAAGFTTGGTFSSTTGLNIDPTTGLITLSGNAGSLPGNYTVVYSVA
;
A
#
# COMPACT_ATOMS: atom_id res chain seq x y z
N SER A 1 -94.07 26.51 -18.29
CA SER A 1 -95.15 25.56 -18.62
C SER A 1 -95.90 26.05 -19.84
N GLY A 2 -96.43 25.15 -20.68
CA GLY A 2 -97.11 25.46 -21.95
C GLY A 2 -96.66 24.53 -23.08
N PRO A 3 -97.21 24.66 -24.31
CA PRO A 3 -96.79 23.85 -25.45
C PRO A 3 -95.32 24.10 -25.82
N ILE A 4 -94.59 23.05 -26.17
CA ILE A 4 -93.21 23.11 -26.66
C ILE A 4 -93.16 22.41 -28.01
N ASN A 5 -92.71 23.14 -29.04
CA ASN A 5 -92.55 22.62 -30.40
C ASN A 5 -91.07 22.56 -30.72
N PHE A 6 -90.59 21.39 -31.09
CA PHE A 6 -89.23 21.15 -31.55
C PHE A 6 -89.22 20.86 -33.03
N LEU A 7 -88.16 21.36 -33.68
CA LEU A 7 -87.74 20.98 -35.02
C LEU A 7 -86.42 20.22 -34.90
N LEU A 8 -86.41 18.99 -35.40
CA LEU A 8 -85.23 18.17 -35.54
C LEU A 8 -84.78 18.24 -36.99
N THR A 9 -83.50 18.44 -37.22
CA THR A 9 -82.91 18.43 -38.56
C THR A 9 -81.59 17.69 -38.53
N GLN A 10 -81.24 17.02 -39.63
CA GLN A 10 -79.88 16.50 -39.81
C GLN A 10 -79.30 16.95 -41.15
N SER A 11 -78.04 17.37 -41.11
CA SER A 11 -77.30 17.80 -42.30
C SER A 11 -75.91 17.16 -42.38
N SER A 12 -75.40 17.05 -43.60
CA SER A 12 -74.06 16.49 -43.87
C SER A 12 -72.91 17.42 -43.46
N THR A 13 -73.21 18.70 -43.14
CA THR A 13 -72.22 19.72 -42.78
C THR A 13 -72.73 20.58 -41.63
N ILE A 14 -71.87 20.98 -40.69
CA ILE A 14 -72.25 21.84 -39.55
C ILE A 14 -73.00 23.09 -40.03
N GLY A 15 -74.24 23.28 -39.58
CA GLY A 15 -75.08 24.43 -39.94
C GLY A 15 -75.60 24.45 -41.38
N GLY A 16 -75.37 23.39 -42.16
CA GLY A 16 -75.86 23.26 -43.54
C GLY A 16 -77.37 22.96 -43.62
N ALA A 17 -77.91 23.04 -44.84
CA ALA A 17 -79.31 22.72 -45.10
C ALA A 17 -79.62 21.25 -44.73
N PRO A 18 -80.79 20.95 -44.14
CA PRO A 18 -81.16 19.58 -43.79
C PRO A 18 -81.24 18.70 -45.04
N ASN A 19 -80.47 17.62 -45.08
CA ASN A 19 -80.36 16.71 -46.23
C ASN A 19 -80.14 15.24 -45.85
N LEU A 20 -80.10 14.91 -44.55
CA LEU A 20 -79.95 13.55 -44.04
C LEU A 20 -81.13 13.22 -43.12
N ASP A 21 -81.57 11.97 -43.14
CA ASP A 21 -82.72 11.42 -42.41
C ASP A 21 -82.54 11.43 -40.88
N VAL A 22 -83.48 12.04 -40.15
CA VAL A 22 -83.45 12.14 -38.68
C VAL A 22 -84.74 11.63 -38.08
N ASP A 23 -84.62 10.77 -37.07
CA ASP A 23 -85.75 10.17 -36.37
C ASP A 23 -85.69 10.45 -34.88
N TYR A 24 -86.81 10.29 -34.19
CA TYR A 24 -86.83 10.39 -32.74
C TYR A 24 -87.85 9.47 -32.08
N ALA A 25 -87.57 9.12 -30.84
CA ALA A 25 -88.53 8.53 -29.91
C ALA A 25 -88.49 9.34 -28.62
N ALA A 26 -89.65 9.68 -28.08
CA ALA A 26 -89.73 10.55 -26.93
C ALA A 26 -90.72 10.01 -25.87
N TRP A 27 -90.33 10.14 -24.61
CA TRP A 27 -91.08 9.63 -23.46
C TRP A 27 -91.23 10.72 -22.40
N GLY A 28 -92.38 10.73 -21.74
CA GLY A 28 -92.64 11.55 -20.56
C GLY A 28 -94.11 11.97 -20.43
N PRO A 29 -94.46 12.79 -19.44
CA PRO A 29 -93.56 13.38 -18.44
C PRO A 29 -93.12 12.40 -17.34
N PHE A 30 -91.90 12.59 -16.84
CA PHE A 30 -91.39 11.95 -15.64
C PHE A 30 -91.24 12.97 -14.50
N THR A 31 -91.30 12.48 -13.25
CA THR A 31 -91.11 13.29 -12.05
C THR A 31 -89.63 13.60 -11.73
N GLY A 32 -88.70 12.95 -12.44
CA GLY A 32 -87.26 13.11 -12.24
C GLY A 32 -86.44 12.25 -13.21
N GLN A 33 -85.14 12.55 -13.33
CA GLN A 33 -84.22 11.78 -14.18
C GLN A 33 -84.13 10.30 -13.77
N GLU A 34 -84.10 9.99 -12.47
CA GLU A 34 -84.04 8.61 -11.97
C GLU A 34 -85.30 7.79 -12.35
N ALA A 35 -86.48 8.41 -12.25
CA ALA A 35 -87.74 7.80 -12.67
C ALA A 35 -87.75 7.53 -14.18
N ALA A 36 -87.21 8.45 -14.99
CA ALA A 36 -87.05 8.28 -16.42
C ALA A 36 -86.07 7.14 -16.77
N CYS A 37 -84.90 7.12 -16.14
CA CYS A 37 -83.90 6.07 -16.35
C CYS A 37 -84.41 4.68 -15.93
N THR A 38 -85.16 4.60 -14.82
CA THR A 38 -85.80 3.36 -14.38
C THR A 38 -86.85 2.90 -15.40
N PHE A 39 -87.73 3.80 -15.85
CA PHE A 39 -88.77 3.47 -16.82
C PHE A 39 -88.20 2.93 -18.15
N ILE A 40 -87.15 3.58 -18.68
CA ILE A 40 -86.54 3.22 -19.96
C ILE A 40 -85.59 2.01 -19.82
N GLY A 41 -84.87 1.90 -18.70
CA GLY A 41 -83.79 0.92 -18.52
C GLY A 41 -84.20 -0.49 -18.09
N VAL A 42 -85.40 -0.69 -17.52
CA VAL A 42 -85.79 -2.01 -16.96
C VAL A 42 -87.10 -2.59 -17.51
N SER A 43 -87.79 -1.93 -18.45
CA SER A 43 -89.06 -2.44 -18.99
C SER A 43 -88.87 -3.23 -20.31
N ALA A 44 -88.89 -4.56 -20.22
CA ALA A 44 -89.05 -5.43 -21.37
C ALA A 44 -90.51 -5.97 -21.45
N PRO A 45 -91.18 -5.95 -22.62
CA PRO A 45 -90.71 -5.34 -23.88
C PRO A 45 -90.84 -3.81 -23.84
N PHE A 46 -89.91 -3.13 -24.53
CA PHE A 46 -89.70 -1.68 -24.57
C PHE A 46 -91.01 -0.88 -24.50
N ALA A 47 -91.12 0.02 -23.51
CA ALA A 47 -92.26 0.92 -23.39
C ALA A 47 -92.42 1.75 -24.68
N PRO A 48 -93.59 1.70 -25.36
CA PRO A 48 -93.83 2.50 -26.56
C PRO A 48 -93.59 3.99 -26.28
N PRO A 49 -92.97 4.73 -27.20
CA PRO A 49 -92.80 6.18 -27.08
C PRO A 49 -94.16 6.88 -26.93
N GLY A 50 -94.21 7.90 -26.09
CA GLY A 50 -95.44 8.60 -25.77
C GLY A 50 -95.20 9.83 -24.90
N ILE A 51 -95.80 10.94 -25.32
CA ILE A 51 -95.78 12.23 -24.61
C ILE A 51 -97.20 12.75 -24.46
N GLY A 52 -97.61 13.00 -23.20
CA GLY A 52 -98.89 13.62 -22.85
C GLY A 52 -100.13 12.80 -23.23
N VAL A 53 -101.32 13.39 -23.09
CA VAL A 53 -102.61 12.81 -23.53
C VAL A 53 -103.41 13.90 -24.26
N PRO A 54 -104.00 13.64 -25.43
CA PRO A 54 -103.93 12.38 -26.19
C PRO A 54 -102.59 12.24 -26.96
N VAL A 55 -102.00 11.05 -26.91
CA VAL A 55 -100.78 10.69 -27.65
C VAL A 55 -101.12 10.59 -29.13
N THR A 56 -100.33 11.21 -30.00
CA THR A 56 -100.42 11.04 -31.46
C THR A 56 -99.09 10.53 -32.00
N GLN A 57 -99.07 10.01 -33.24
CA GLN A 57 -97.81 9.69 -33.94
C GLN A 57 -96.93 10.93 -34.18
N GLN A 58 -97.40 12.16 -33.93
CA GLN A 58 -96.58 13.38 -34.00
C GLN A 58 -95.99 13.78 -32.64
N THR A 59 -96.38 13.15 -31.53
CA THR A 59 -95.93 13.54 -30.18
C THR A 59 -95.12 12.45 -29.47
N GLY A 60 -95.22 11.18 -29.89
CA GLY A 60 -94.49 10.05 -29.28
C GLY A 60 -93.18 9.68 -29.97
N CYS A 61 -93.16 9.52 -31.29
CA CYS A 61 -91.97 9.19 -32.09
C CYS A 61 -92.19 9.57 -33.55
N SER A 62 -91.12 9.70 -34.32
CA SER A 62 -91.13 9.72 -35.78
C SER A 62 -90.10 8.73 -36.31
N PHE A 63 -90.45 8.04 -37.40
CA PHE A 63 -89.61 7.08 -38.15
C PHE A 63 -89.64 7.41 -39.66
N SER A 64 -89.95 8.66 -40.00
CA SER A 64 -90.13 9.11 -41.37
C SER A 64 -88.75 9.38 -41.99
N ALA A 65 -88.56 9.02 -43.25
CA ALA A 65 -87.29 9.20 -43.96
C ALA A 65 -86.95 10.68 -44.29
N ALA A 66 -87.50 11.65 -43.56
CA ALA A 66 -87.37 13.05 -43.85
C ALA A 66 -86.13 13.63 -43.13
N PRO A 67 -85.45 14.61 -43.74
CA PRO A 67 -84.33 15.27 -43.07
C PRO A 67 -84.75 16.27 -42.01
N THR A 68 -86.05 16.36 -41.75
CA THR A 68 -86.65 17.34 -40.86
C THR A 68 -87.91 16.75 -40.23
N GLU A 69 -87.92 16.69 -38.91
CA GLU A 69 -89.01 16.13 -38.12
C GLU A 69 -89.49 17.14 -37.06
N THR A 70 -90.75 17.04 -36.66
CA THR A 70 -91.33 17.94 -35.65
C THR A 70 -91.82 17.17 -34.44
N LEU A 71 -91.34 17.54 -33.25
CA LEU A 71 -91.79 16.98 -31.97
C LEU A 71 -92.61 18.03 -31.21
N ASN A 72 -93.85 17.70 -30.84
CA ASN A 72 -94.68 18.55 -30.00
C ASN A 72 -94.88 17.95 -28.59
N ILE A 73 -94.72 18.79 -27.58
CA ILE A 73 -95.10 18.54 -26.19
C ILE A 73 -96.23 19.52 -25.86
N ALA A 74 -97.48 19.09 -26.00
CA ALA A 74 -98.65 19.98 -25.98
C ALA A 74 -98.84 20.76 -24.66
N ASN A 75 -98.51 20.17 -23.51
CA ASN A 75 -98.78 20.73 -22.18
C ASN A 75 -97.61 20.51 -21.21
N ALA A 76 -96.41 20.96 -21.57
CA ALA A 76 -95.26 20.78 -20.69
C ALA A 76 -95.46 21.54 -19.36
N VAL A 77 -95.29 20.85 -18.23
CA VAL A 77 -95.33 21.47 -16.90
C VAL A 77 -93.91 21.63 -16.38
N ALA A 78 -93.63 22.77 -15.73
CA ALA A 78 -92.34 23.01 -15.08
C ALA A 78 -92.01 21.90 -14.06
N GLY A 79 -90.76 21.44 -14.07
CA GLY A 79 -90.28 20.35 -13.21
C GLY A 79 -90.53 18.93 -13.75
N GLN A 80 -91.20 18.78 -14.91
CA GLN A 80 -91.32 17.49 -15.57
C GLN A 80 -90.15 17.22 -16.51
N TYR A 81 -89.74 15.96 -16.58
CA TYR A 81 -88.64 15.49 -17.41
C TYR A 81 -89.19 14.73 -18.62
N TYR A 82 -88.57 14.95 -19.77
CA TYR A 82 -88.86 14.24 -21.00
C TYR A 82 -87.54 13.68 -21.53
N ILE A 83 -87.57 12.44 -22.01
CA ILE A 83 -86.43 11.81 -22.66
C ILE A 83 -86.70 11.80 -24.14
N VAL A 84 -85.78 12.36 -24.93
CA VAL A 84 -85.83 12.32 -26.39
C VAL A 84 -84.60 11.55 -26.85
N LEU A 85 -84.83 10.36 -27.37
CA LEU A 85 -83.84 9.62 -28.15
C LEU A 85 -83.93 10.14 -29.58
N ILE A 86 -82.83 10.69 -30.07
CA ILE A 86 -82.71 11.09 -31.48
C ILE A 86 -81.83 10.07 -32.16
N THR A 87 -82.27 9.56 -33.30
CA THR A 87 -81.56 8.52 -34.04
C THR A 87 -81.32 8.96 -35.48
N ASN A 88 -80.15 8.65 -36.01
CA ASN A 88 -79.92 8.61 -37.44
C ASN A 88 -80.27 7.19 -37.93
N PHE A 89 -81.56 6.84 -38.05
CA PHE A 89 -81.95 5.46 -38.37
C PHE A 89 -81.31 4.92 -39.66
N SER A 90 -81.11 5.80 -40.65
CA SER A 90 -80.34 5.55 -41.88
C SER A 90 -78.84 5.27 -41.69
N ASN A 91 -78.31 5.40 -40.46
CA ASN A 91 -76.92 5.26 -40.04
C ASN A 91 -75.92 6.15 -40.83
N GLN A 92 -76.39 7.31 -41.30
CA GLN A 92 -75.55 8.28 -42.01
C GLN A 92 -74.88 9.23 -41.01
N ALA A 93 -73.58 9.46 -41.20
CA ALA A 93 -72.83 10.42 -40.40
C ALA A 93 -73.24 11.85 -40.76
N GLY A 94 -73.51 12.68 -39.75
CA GLY A 94 -73.96 14.05 -39.95
C GLY A 94 -74.16 14.78 -38.63
N TYR A 95 -74.70 16.00 -38.72
CA TYR A 95 -74.93 16.89 -37.59
C TYR A 95 -76.42 17.04 -37.36
N ILE A 96 -76.87 16.66 -36.17
CA ILE A 96 -78.27 16.75 -35.74
C ILE A 96 -78.46 18.05 -34.95
N ASN A 97 -79.53 18.78 -35.25
CA ASN A 97 -79.94 19.96 -34.49
C ASN A 97 -81.37 19.79 -33.99
N LEU A 98 -81.60 20.02 -32.70
CA LEU A 98 -82.91 20.04 -32.04
C LEU A 98 -83.19 21.48 -31.61
N THR A 99 -84.15 22.14 -32.24
CA THR A 99 -84.44 23.57 -31.99
C THR A 99 -85.88 23.74 -31.52
N GLN A 100 -86.11 24.41 -30.40
CA GLN A 100 -87.46 24.80 -30.02
C GLN A 100 -87.95 25.95 -30.92
N THR A 101 -88.99 25.71 -31.73
CA THR A 101 -89.50 26.68 -32.72
C THR A 101 -90.47 27.69 -32.15
N ASN A 102 -91.14 27.38 -31.04
CA ASN A 102 -92.07 28.27 -30.37
C ASN A 102 -91.48 28.93 -29.10
N ALA A 103 -90.15 28.93 -28.96
CA ALA A 103 -89.48 29.55 -27.82
C ALA A 103 -89.82 31.06 -27.74
N GLY A 104 -90.22 31.53 -26.56
CA GLY A 104 -90.57 32.93 -26.31
C GLY A 104 -91.97 33.37 -26.77
N ALA A 105 -92.75 32.51 -27.43
CA ALA A 105 -94.13 32.83 -27.77
C ALA A 105 -95.04 32.90 -26.52
N THR A 106 -96.03 33.80 -26.53
CA THR A 106 -96.96 33.96 -25.39
C THR A 106 -97.68 32.65 -25.08
N GLY A 107 -97.53 32.16 -23.85
CA GLY A 107 -98.14 30.92 -23.37
C GLY A 107 -97.37 29.64 -23.72
N ALA A 108 -96.28 29.69 -24.49
CA ALA A 108 -95.44 28.53 -24.78
C ALA A 108 -94.59 28.10 -23.57
N GLY A 109 -94.32 26.79 -23.48
CA GLY A 109 -93.30 26.27 -22.58
C GLY A 109 -91.89 26.64 -23.05
N GLY A 110 -90.88 26.39 -22.23
CA GLY A 110 -89.48 26.63 -22.59
C GLY A 110 -88.62 25.44 -22.22
N THR A 111 -87.59 25.19 -23.03
CA THR A 111 -86.56 24.20 -22.73
C THR A 111 -85.28 24.86 -22.28
N LEU A 112 -84.61 24.21 -21.33
CA LEU A 112 -83.36 24.67 -20.78
C LEU A 112 -82.28 23.63 -21.05
N CYS A 113 -81.24 24.04 -21.77
CA CYS A 113 -80.03 23.24 -21.92
C CYS A 113 -79.10 23.54 -20.75
N CYS A 114 -78.92 22.58 -19.85
CA CYS A 114 -77.93 22.67 -18.79
C CYS A 114 -76.59 22.11 -19.28
N PRO A 115 -75.48 22.86 -19.17
CA PRO A 115 -74.17 22.32 -19.51
C PRO A 115 -73.78 21.19 -18.55
N ASP A 116 -73.03 20.21 -19.04
CA ASP A 116 -72.46 19.15 -18.19
C ASP A 116 -71.12 19.63 -17.57
N ALA A 117 -70.51 18.79 -16.73
CA ALA A 117 -69.26 19.08 -16.02
C ALA A 117 -68.10 18.18 -16.49
N PHE A 118 -68.20 17.49 -17.63
CA PHE A 118 -67.15 16.58 -18.10
C PHE A 118 -65.85 17.30 -18.45
N PHE A 119 -64.73 16.73 -18.00
CA PHE A 119 -63.39 17.22 -18.26
C PHE A 119 -62.38 16.05 -18.25
N SER A 120 -61.15 16.33 -18.69
CA SER A 120 -60.03 15.37 -18.64
C SER A 120 -58.69 16.08 -18.43
N TYR A 121 -57.67 15.32 -18.03
CA TYR A 121 -56.27 15.74 -18.04
C TYR A 121 -55.49 14.85 -19.00
N THR A 122 -54.60 15.45 -19.79
CA THR A 122 -53.73 14.71 -20.71
C THR A 122 -52.29 15.20 -20.54
N PRO A 123 -51.32 14.33 -20.19
CA PRO A 123 -51.46 12.91 -19.81
C PRO A 123 -52.19 12.69 -18.46
N THR A 124 -52.43 11.44 -18.06
CA THR A 124 -53.02 11.10 -16.74
C THR A 124 -51.98 10.88 -15.64
N SER A 125 -50.69 11.06 -15.95
CA SER A 125 -49.58 10.90 -15.02
C SER A 125 -48.54 11.98 -15.25
N TYR A 126 -48.10 12.62 -14.17
CA TYR A 126 -47.23 13.79 -14.20
C TYR A 126 -46.00 13.55 -13.32
N CYS A 127 -44.84 13.97 -13.81
CA CYS A 127 -43.64 14.04 -13.01
C CYS A 127 -43.47 15.45 -12.42
N LYS A 128 -43.18 15.52 -11.12
CA LYS A 128 -42.89 16.76 -10.38
C LYS A 128 -41.43 17.21 -10.61
N GLU A 129 -41.08 17.44 -11.87
CA GLU A 129 -39.77 17.98 -12.25
C GLU A 129 -39.75 19.51 -12.13
N LEU A 130 -38.62 20.05 -11.65
CA LEU A 130 -38.45 21.49 -11.55
C LEU A 130 -38.57 22.15 -12.93
N GLY A 131 -39.59 22.99 -13.10
CA GLY A 131 -39.88 23.67 -14.36
C GLY A 131 -40.86 22.95 -15.29
N ALA A 132 -41.43 21.81 -14.88
CA ALA A 132 -42.53 21.18 -15.60
C ALA A 132 -43.76 22.12 -15.64
N PRO A 133 -44.46 22.24 -16.78
CA PRO A 133 -45.64 23.09 -16.89
C PRO A 133 -46.82 22.51 -16.10
N ASN A 134 -47.59 23.39 -15.46
CA ASN A 134 -48.83 23.04 -14.78
C ASN A 134 -49.87 22.46 -15.76
N PRO A 135 -50.52 21.33 -15.46
CA PRO A 135 -51.56 20.79 -16.30
C PRO A 135 -52.88 21.51 -16.04
N ILE A 136 -53.57 21.81 -17.13
CA ILE A 136 -54.86 22.49 -17.14
C ILE A 136 -55.93 21.49 -17.58
N ALA A 137 -57.10 21.54 -16.95
CA ALA A 137 -58.22 20.68 -17.32
C ALA A 137 -58.71 21.00 -18.73
N VAL A 138 -58.94 19.96 -19.54
CA VAL A 138 -59.57 20.08 -20.85
C VAL A 138 -61.07 19.80 -20.69
N ILE A 139 -61.88 20.83 -20.91
CA ILE A 139 -63.35 20.74 -20.81
C ILE A 139 -63.91 20.04 -22.06
N ALA A 140 -64.76 19.04 -21.86
CA ALA A 140 -65.38 18.30 -22.95
C ALA A 140 -66.41 19.16 -23.71
N PRO A 141 -66.73 18.84 -24.98
CA PRO A 141 -67.80 19.52 -25.72
C PRO A 141 -69.12 19.54 -24.94
N SER A 142 -69.83 20.67 -24.99
CA SER A 142 -71.09 20.91 -24.26
C SER A 142 -71.00 20.82 -22.72
N SER A 143 -69.79 20.87 -22.16
CA SER A 143 -69.54 21.00 -20.72
C SER A 143 -68.99 22.38 -20.38
N VAL A 144 -69.06 22.76 -19.11
CA VAL A 144 -68.47 24.01 -18.60
C VAL A 144 -67.57 23.73 -17.39
N ALA A 145 -66.60 24.62 -17.21
CA ALA A 145 -65.80 24.66 -15.99
C ALA A 145 -66.64 25.23 -14.84
N GLY A 146 -66.69 24.50 -13.74
CA GLY A 146 -67.25 24.93 -12.46
C GLY A 146 -66.14 25.25 -11.48
N VAL A 147 -66.26 24.78 -10.24
CA VAL A 147 -65.19 24.84 -9.24
C VAL A 147 -64.51 23.48 -9.14
N PHE A 148 -63.21 23.46 -9.41
CA PHE A 148 -62.37 22.28 -9.28
C PHE A 148 -61.92 22.07 -7.83
N SER A 149 -61.99 20.82 -7.38
CA SER A 149 -61.58 20.42 -6.03
C SER A 149 -60.97 19.02 -6.00
N SER A 150 -60.22 18.70 -4.95
CA SER A 150 -59.73 17.35 -4.63
C SER A 150 -60.01 17.08 -3.16
N THR A 151 -61.07 16.33 -2.88
CA THR A 151 -61.61 16.15 -1.52
C THR A 151 -61.27 14.80 -0.89
N ILE A 152 -60.82 13.83 -1.69
CA ILE A 152 -60.57 12.46 -1.21
C ILE A 152 -59.14 12.30 -0.69
N VAL A 153 -58.15 12.94 -1.34
CA VAL A 153 -56.73 12.86 -0.95
C VAL A 153 -56.20 14.29 -0.74
N PRO A 154 -55.83 14.67 0.49
CA PRO A 154 -55.21 15.98 0.74
C PRO A 154 -53.83 16.05 0.09
N GLY A 155 -53.43 17.23 -0.36
CA GLY A 155 -52.08 17.49 -0.90
C GLY A 155 -52.02 17.88 -2.37
N LEU A 156 -53.10 17.76 -3.15
CA LEU A 156 -53.18 18.40 -4.47
C LEU A 156 -53.46 19.90 -4.30
N VAL A 157 -52.70 20.75 -5.00
CA VAL A 157 -52.86 22.20 -5.00
C VAL A 157 -53.27 22.65 -6.40
N PHE A 158 -54.33 23.45 -6.48
CA PHE A 158 -54.73 24.12 -7.72
C PHE A 158 -54.04 25.48 -7.79
N ALA A 159 -53.40 25.77 -8.92
CA ALA A 159 -53.00 27.13 -9.25
C ALA A 159 -54.24 28.01 -9.52
N ASP A 160 -55.27 27.41 -10.12
CA ASP A 160 -56.56 28.04 -10.36
C ASP A 160 -57.71 27.01 -10.33
N THR A 161 -58.60 27.17 -9.36
CA THR A 161 -59.76 26.29 -9.17
C THR A 161 -60.89 26.56 -10.15
N ALA A 162 -60.88 27.66 -10.92
CA ALA A 162 -61.88 27.93 -11.94
C ALA A 162 -61.54 27.28 -13.29
N THR A 163 -60.25 27.13 -13.59
CA THR A 163 -59.78 26.48 -14.84
C THR A 163 -59.37 25.02 -14.63
N GLY A 164 -59.21 24.60 -13.37
CA GLY A 164 -58.66 23.29 -13.04
C GLY A 164 -57.16 23.20 -13.30
N GLU A 165 -56.44 24.32 -13.33
CA GLU A 165 -54.98 24.31 -13.39
C GLU A 165 -54.40 23.82 -12.08
N ILE A 166 -53.60 22.75 -12.14
CA ILE A 166 -52.91 22.19 -10.99
C ILE A 166 -51.53 22.81 -10.86
N ASP A 167 -51.18 23.29 -9.66
CA ASP A 167 -49.81 23.65 -9.33
C ASP A 167 -49.03 22.36 -9.03
N LEU A 168 -48.29 21.85 -10.03
CA LEU A 168 -47.51 20.61 -9.87
C LEU A 168 -46.46 20.73 -8.77
N GLN A 169 -45.86 21.91 -8.62
CA GLN A 169 -44.74 22.10 -7.70
C GLN A 169 -45.22 22.24 -6.25
N ALA A 170 -46.38 22.85 -6.03
CA ALA A 170 -46.99 22.92 -4.71
C ALA A 170 -47.73 21.62 -4.31
N SER A 171 -48.11 20.79 -5.28
CA SER A 171 -48.80 19.51 -5.01
C SER A 171 -47.87 18.44 -4.44
N ALA A 172 -48.34 17.66 -3.48
CA ALA A 172 -47.65 16.47 -3.00
C ALA A 172 -47.71 15.33 -4.05
N PRO A 173 -46.79 14.35 -4.00
CA PRO A 173 -46.89 13.15 -4.83
C PRO A 173 -48.06 12.26 -4.38
N GLY A 174 -48.77 11.65 -5.33
CA GLY A 174 -49.89 10.76 -5.03
C GLY A 174 -50.89 10.59 -6.17
N ASN A 175 -51.89 9.74 -5.91
CA ASN A 175 -53.04 9.55 -6.79
C ASN A 175 -54.18 10.46 -6.33
N TYR A 176 -54.70 11.28 -7.24
CA TYR A 176 -55.72 12.28 -6.93
C TYR A 176 -56.99 12.04 -7.72
N VAL A 177 -58.14 12.25 -7.07
CA VAL A 177 -59.46 12.29 -7.68
C VAL A 177 -59.88 13.76 -7.71
N ILE A 178 -59.86 14.34 -8.90
CA ILE A 178 -60.23 15.72 -9.15
C ILE A 178 -61.72 15.76 -9.48
N THR A 179 -62.44 16.74 -8.97
CA THR A 179 -63.87 16.92 -9.17
C THR A 179 -64.15 18.31 -9.71
N ASN A 180 -64.89 18.39 -10.82
CA ASN A 180 -65.46 19.63 -11.35
C ASN A 180 -66.92 19.72 -10.89
N THR A 181 -67.23 20.75 -10.09
CA THR A 181 -68.58 21.00 -9.60
C THR A 181 -69.15 22.27 -10.25
N VAL A 182 -70.11 22.09 -11.14
CA VAL A 182 -70.91 23.19 -11.70
C VAL A 182 -72.11 23.41 -10.80
N ALA A 183 -72.11 24.56 -10.10
CA ALA A 183 -73.15 24.88 -9.12
C ALA A 183 -74.55 24.92 -9.75
N ALA A 184 -75.55 24.53 -8.96
CA ALA A 184 -76.94 24.66 -9.36
C ALA A 184 -77.28 26.13 -9.64
N THR A 185 -78.06 26.38 -10.68
CA THR A 185 -78.66 27.70 -10.94
C THR A 185 -80.14 27.65 -10.57
N ALA A 186 -80.86 28.77 -10.73
CA ALA A 186 -82.32 28.77 -10.56
C ALA A 186 -83.05 27.80 -11.50
N SER A 187 -82.36 27.28 -12.52
CA SER A 187 -82.96 26.51 -13.60
C SER A 187 -82.24 25.18 -13.89
N CYS A 188 -80.98 25.00 -13.47
CA CYS A 188 -80.20 23.76 -13.63
C CYS A 188 -79.79 23.18 -12.29
N ASP A 189 -79.93 21.86 -12.14
CA ASP A 189 -79.35 21.11 -11.01
C ASP A 189 -77.82 21.15 -11.04
N GLU A 190 -77.22 20.96 -9.87
CA GLU A 190 -75.76 20.81 -9.73
C GLU A 190 -75.25 19.64 -10.58
N LYS A 191 -74.12 19.84 -11.27
CA LYS A 191 -73.44 18.79 -12.02
C LYS A 191 -72.05 18.56 -11.44
N VAL A 192 -71.75 17.29 -11.19
CA VAL A 192 -70.48 16.85 -10.59
C VAL A 192 -69.89 15.75 -11.45
N LYS A 193 -68.64 15.92 -11.85
CA LYS A 193 -67.84 14.87 -12.52
C LYS A 193 -66.46 14.79 -11.93
N SER A 194 -65.86 13.60 -12.00
CA SER A 194 -64.53 13.35 -11.46
C SER A 194 -63.60 12.69 -12.47
N PHE A 195 -62.30 12.96 -12.34
CA PHE A 195 -61.21 12.41 -13.14
C PHE A 195 -60.01 12.11 -12.26
N THR A 196 -59.24 11.07 -12.58
CA THR A 196 -58.09 10.65 -11.76
C THR A 196 -56.76 10.94 -12.43
N ILE A 197 -55.80 11.44 -11.66
CA ILE A 197 -54.40 11.62 -12.10
C ILE A 197 -53.43 11.03 -11.08
N ASN A 198 -52.17 10.82 -11.50
CA ASN A 198 -51.05 10.45 -10.63
C ASN A 198 -49.94 11.50 -10.74
N ILE A 199 -49.41 11.98 -9.61
CA ILE A 199 -48.23 12.83 -9.52
C ILE A 199 -47.11 12.03 -8.87
N THR A 200 -45.98 11.86 -9.56
CA THR A 200 -44.78 11.18 -9.06
C THR A 200 -43.65 12.20 -8.85
N GLU A 201 -42.86 12.05 -7.78
CA GLU A 201 -41.66 12.86 -7.54
C GLU A 201 -40.42 12.18 -8.12
N PRO A 202 -39.49 12.91 -8.76
CA PRO A 202 -38.23 12.34 -9.23
C PRO A 202 -37.39 11.83 -8.05
N THR A 203 -36.79 10.66 -8.21
CA THR A 203 -35.79 10.16 -7.26
C THR A 203 -34.46 10.86 -7.51
N SER A 204 -33.80 11.30 -6.45
CA SER A 204 -32.45 11.86 -6.52
C SER A 204 -31.57 11.27 -5.41
N ALA A 205 -30.30 11.08 -5.71
CA ALA A 205 -29.31 10.65 -4.75
C ALA A 205 -27.96 11.32 -5.03
N THR A 206 -27.09 11.33 -4.04
CA THR A 206 -25.68 11.70 -4.20
C THR A 206 -24.81 10.62 -3.60
N ILE A 207 -23.66 10.38 -4.24
CA ILE A 207 -22.65 9.42 -3.78
C ILE A 207 -21.28 10.07 -3.81
N ALA A 208 -20.47 9.80 -2.79
CA ALA A 208 -19.09 10.26 -2.72
C ALA A 208 -18.25 9.33 -1.84
N TYR A 209 -16.98 9.16 -2.19
CA TYR A 209 -16.00 8.53 -1.28
C TYR A 209 -15.27 9.60 -0.46
N SER A 210 -14.70 9.21 0.67
CA SER A 210 -14.00 10.12 1.58
C SER A 210 -12.70 10.70 0.98
N ALA A 211 -12.12 10.02 0.00
CA ALA A 211 -10.93 10.44 -0.72
C ALA A 211 -11.09 10.18 -2.23
N PRO A 212 -10.42 10.97 -3.09
CA PRO A 212 -10.47 10.80 -4.54
C PRO A 212 -9.64 9.60 -5.03
N SER A 213 -8.67 9.12 -4.23
CA SER A 213 -7.81 8.00 -4.58
C SER A 213 -7.47 7.14 -3.36
N TYR A 214 -7.23 5.86 -3.59
CA TYR A 214 -6.87 4.88 -2.56
C TYR A 214 -5.72 3.99 -3.03
N CYS A 215 -4.79 3.72 -2.12
CA CYS A 215 -3.70 2.78 -2.36
C CYS A 215 -4.22 1.34 -2.38
N ARG A 216 -3.76 0.56 -3.35
CA ARG A 216 -4.05 -0.88 -3.42
C ARG A 216 -3.57 -1.65 -2.19
N SER A 217 -2.65 -1.13 -1.39
CA SER A 217 -2.25 -1.73 -0.11
C SER A 217 -3.31 -1.64 1.00
N ILE A 218 -4.36 -0.83 0.83
CA ILE A 218 -5.43 -0.67 1.83
C ILE A 218 -6.34 -1.90 1.83
N THR A 219 -6.40 -2.59 2.96
CA THR A 219 -7.21 -3.82 3.17
C THR A 219 -8.59 -3.54 3.74
N SER A 220 -8.80 -2.37 4.36
CA SER A 220 -10.09 -1.97 4.90
C SER A 220 -11.05 -1.54 3.79
N LEU A 221 -12.34 -1.87 3.95
CA LEU A 221 -13.38 -1.42 3.05
C LEU A 221 -13.53 0.10 3.12
N GLN A 222 -13.63 0.75 1.96
CA GLN A 222 -13.94 2.17 1.87
C GLN A 222 -15.43 2.32 1.56
N ASN A 223 -16.18 2.82 2.54
CA ASN A 223 -17.61 3.00 2.42
C ASN A 223 -17.94 4.25 1.61
N VAL A 224 -18.96 4.16 0.76
CA VAL A 224 -19.51 5.32 0.06
C VAL A 224 -20.39 6.12 1.03
N THR A 225 -20.27 7.44 0.97
CA THR A 225 -21.22 8.37 1.59
C THR A 225 -22.40 8.52 0.64
N PHE A 226 -23.59 8.24 1.14
CA PHE A 226 -24.82 8.20 0.36
C PHE A 226 -25.89 9.10 1.00
N THR A 227 -26.57 9.90 0.19
CA THR A 227 -27.79 10.62 0.60
C THR A 227 -28.84 10.57 -0.51
N GLY A 228 -30.12 10.62 -0.15
CA GLY A 228 -31.25 10.62 -1.10
C GLY A 228 -31.99 9.28 -1.19
N SER A 229 -32.59 9.01 -2.35
CA SER A 229 -33.51 7.89 -2.59
C SER A 229 -32.82 6.52 -2.58
N THR A 230 -33.26 5.61 -1.72
CA THR A 230 -32.72 4.25 -1.56
C THR A 230 -33.34 3.23 -2.53
N GLY A 231 -32.84 1.99 -2.54
CA GLY A 231 -33.38 0.88 -3.35
C GLY A 231 -32.70 0.66 -4.71
N GLY A 232 -31.67 1.45 -5.02
CA GLY A 232 -30.81 1.27 -6.19
C GLY A 232 -29.63 0.31 -5.97
N SER A 233 -28.82 0.12 -7.00
CA SER A 233 -27.63 -0.76 -6.99
C SER A 233 -26.37 -0.03 -7.46
N TYR A 234 -25.23 -0.35 -6.85
CA TYR A 234 -23.92 0.18 -7.24
C TYR A 234 -23.28 -0.63 -8.37
N SER A 235 -22.60 0.06 -9.27
CA SER A 235 -21.80 -0.51 -10.34
C SER A 235 -20.57 0.35 -10.61
N ALA A 236 -19.56 -0.22 -11.26
CA ALA A 236 -18.33 0.48 -11.62
C ALA A 236 -17.96 0.25 -13.09
N SER A 237 -17.40 1.28 -13.70
CA SER A 237 -16.84 1.23 -15.05
C SER A 237 -15.37 1.70 -15.03
N PRO A 238 -14.43 1.00 -15.69
CA PRO A 238 -14.62 -0.25 -16.45
C PRO A 238 -15.00 -1.46 -15.58
N ASN A 239 -15.78 -2.39 -16.14
CA ASN A 239 -16.25 -3.57 -15.41
C ASN A 239 -15.11 -4.56 -15.10
N GLY A 240 -15.18 -5.21 -13.94
CA GLY A 240 -14.25 -6.27 -13.52
C GLY A 240 -12.92 -5.80 -12.93
N GLY A 241 -12.66 -4.48 -12.89
CA GLY A 241 -11.43 -3.92 -12.30
C GLY A 241 -11.57 -3.48 -10.84
N LEU A 242 -12.69 -2.85 -10.48
CA LEU A 242 -12.95 -2.38 -9.11
C LEU A 242 -13.77 -3.42 -8.35
N TYR A 243 -13.27 -3.86 -7.19
CA TYR A 243 -14.01 -4.72 -6.27
C TYR A 243 -14.97 -3.87 -5.44
N ILE A 244 -16.24 -3.84 -5.84
CA ILE A 244 -17.31 -3.06 -5.23
C ILE A 244 -18.47 -3.97 -4.82
N ASP A 245 -19.02 -3.76 -3.62
CA ASP A 245 -20.25 -4.40 -3.19
C ASP A 245 -21.47 -3.70 -3.84
N ALA A 246 -22.26 -4.45 -4.60
CA ALA A 246 -23.37 -3.90 -5.38
C ALA A 246 -24.52 -3.32 -4.54
N ASN A 247 -24.62 -3.68 -3.26
CA ASN A 247 -25.70 -3.24 -2.38
C ASN A 247 -25.29 -2.04 -1.52
N THR A 248 -24.06 -2.06 -1.03
CA THR A 248 -23.54 -1.06 -0.07
C THR A 248 -22.66 -0.01 -0.72
N GLY A 249 -22.13 -0.27 -1.93
CA GLY A 249 -21.19 0.61 -2.62
C GLY A 249 -19.79 0.65 -1.98
N ALA A 250 -19.54 -0.21 -0.98
CA ALA A 250 -18.23 -0.31 -0.36
C ALA A 250 -17.21 -0.90 -1.35
N ILE A 251 -16.04 -0.27 -1.45
CA ILE A 251 -14.95 -0.73 -2.31
C ILE A 251 -13.84 -1.38 -1.48
N ASN A 252 -13.19 -2.41 -2.02
CA ASN A 252 -11.98 -3.00 -1.45
C ASN A 252 -10.78 -2.68 -2.35
N PRO A 253 -9.93 -1.69 -1.98
CA PRO A 253 -8.76 -1.34 -2.78
C PRO A 253 -7.80 -2.51 -3.02
N SER A 254 -7.55 -3.36 -2.01
CA SER A 254 -6.61 -4.48 -2.11
C SER A 254 -7.00 -5.59 -3.09
N LEU A 255 -8.30 -5.75 -3.34
CA LEU A 255 -8.82 -6.70 -4.32
C LEU A 255 -9.06 -6.07 -5.70
N SER A 256 -8.86 -4.75 -5.83
CA SER A 256 -9.08 -4.02 -7.07
C SER A 256 -7.81 -3.95 -7.92
N ALA A 257 -8.00 -3.85 -9.23
CA ALA A 257 -6.94 -3.51 -10.16
C ALA A 257 -6.64 -2.00 -10.08
N PRO A 258 -5.39 -1.57 -10.35
CA PRO A 258 -5.09 -0.15 -10.48
C PRO A 258 -5.79 0.50 -11.68
N GLY A 259 -6.29 1.72 -11.50
CA GLY A 259 -6.99 2.47 -12.54
C GLY A 259 -7.99 3.48 -11.98
N ILE A 260 -8.56 4.29 -12.87
CA ILE A 260 -9.62 5.26 -12.55
C ILE A 260 -10.96 4.61 -12.87
N TYR A 261 -11.86 4.62 -11.89
CA TYR A 261 -13.18 4.02 -11.98
C TYR A 261 -14.26 5.08 -11.80
N THR A 262 -15.30 4.99 -12.62
CA THR A 262 -16.55 5.72 -12.41
C THR A 262 -17.54 4.79 -11.72
N VAL A 263 -17.89 5.11 -10.47
CA VAL A 263 -18.91 4.41 -9.69
C VAL A 263 -20.26 5.07 -9.97
N THR A 264 -21.25 4.27 -10.30
CA THR A 264 -22.62 4.71 -10.61
C THR A 264 -23.58 4.04 -9.63
N TYR A 265 -24.45 4.82 -9.00
CA TYR A 265 -25.61 4.31 -8.27
C TYR A 265 -26.84 4.36 -9.18
N ALA A 266 -27.27 3.18 -9.64
CA ALA A 266 -28.46 3.07 -10.48
C ALA A 266 -29.70 3.18 -9.59
N LEU A 267 -30.40 4.31 -9.68
CA LEU A 267 -31.66 4.53 -8.97
C LEU A 267 -32.73 3.60 -9.54
N PRO A 268 -33.67 3.11 -8.71
CA PRO A 268 -34.85 2.43 -9.22
C PRO A 268 -35.63 3.42 -10.08
N GLY A 269 -36.16 2.96 -11.23
CA GLY A 269 -36.92 3.83 -12.12
C GLY A 269 -38.14 4.44 -11.41
N ALA A 270 -38.28 5.77 -11.46
CA ALA A 270 -39.37 6.51 -10.80
C ALA A 270 -40.62 6.62 -11.71
N GLY A 271 -41.05 5.50 -12.30
CA GLY A 271 -42.23 5.48 -13.18
C GLY A 271 -42.08 6.39 -14.41
N VAL A 272 -42.87 7.47 -14.45
CA VAL A 272 -42.84 8.49 -15.53
C VAL A 272 -41.74 9.55 -15.36
N CYS A 273 -41.09 9.60 -14.20
CA CYS A 273 -40.01 10.53 -13.92
C CYS A 273 -38.67 10.00 -14.42
N VAL A 274 -37.85 10.86 -15.03
CA VAL A 274 -36.46 10.50 -15.35
C VAL A 274 -35.59 10.64 -14.11
N SER A 275 -35.07 9.51 -13.64
CA SER A 275 -34.09 9.47 -12.54
C SER A 275 -32.68 9.69 -13.10
N SER A 276 -31.94 10.67 -12.59
CA SER A 276 -30.52 10.83 -12.91
C SER A 276 -29.67 9.99 -11.95
N ASN A 277 -29.01 8.97 -12.47
CA ASN A 277 -28.11 8.13 -11.68
C ASN A 277 -26.88 8.96 -11.26
N PRO A 278 -26.61 9.17 -9.97
CA PRO A 278 -25.43 9.90 -9.56
C PRO A 278 -24.18 9.04 -9.81
N THR A 279 -23.10 9.74 -10.17
CA THR A 279 -21.80 9.13 -10.41
C THR A 279 -20.72 9.81 -9.56
N THR A 280 -19.72 9.04 -9.16
CA THR A 280 -18.49 9.57 -8.53
C THR A 280 -17.28 8.85 -9.11
N GLN A 281 -16.11 9.50 -9.08
CA GLN A 281 -14.86 8.89 -9.54
C GLN A 281 -13.97 8.51 -8.36
N VAL A 282 -13.28 7.37 -8.50
CA VAL A 282 -12.26 6.92 -7.56
C VAL A 282 -11.09 6.31 -8.31
N GLU A 283 -9.87 6.65 -7.92
CA GLU A 283 -8.65 6.05 -8.46
C GLU A 283 -8.07 5.01 -7.50
N ILE A 284 -7.77 3.82 -8.01
CA ILE A 284 -6.96 2.82 -7.31
C ILE A 284 -5.53 2.94 -7.80
N ILE A 285 -4.63 3.33 -6.91
CA ILE A 285 -3.22 3.54 -7.24
C ILE A 285 -2.43 2.26 -6.98
N ALA A 286 -1.62 1.85 -7.97
CA ALA A 286 -0.71 0.72 -7.81
C ALA A 286 0.35 1.02 -6.76
N SER A 287 0.52 0.10 -5.80
CA SER A 287 1.68 0.14 -4.91
C SER A 287 2.96 -0.07 -5.74
N PRO A 288 4.03 0.72 -5.48
CA PRO A 288 5.34 0.42 -6.04
C PRO A 288 5.75 -1.02 -5.70
N VAL A 289 6.40 -1.71 -6.63
CA VAL A 289 6.91 -3.07 -6.40
C VAL A 289 8.42 -2.99 -6.27
N ILE A 290 8.91 -3.06 -5.04
CA ILE A 290 10.34 -3.04 -4.75
C ILE A 290 10.86 -4.47 -4.67
N VAL A 291 11.97 -4.75 -5.35
CA VAL A 291 12.73 -6.00 -5.18
C VAL A 291 13.69 -5.81 -4.02
N GLN A 292 13.58 -6.64 -2.99
CA GLN A 292 14.49 -6.63 -1.83
C GLN A 292 15.80 -7.34 -2.19
N PRO A 293 16.97 -6.66 -2.15
CA PRO A 293 18.26 -7.31 -2.27
C PRO A 293 18.53 -8.24 -1.08
N ALA A 294 19.32 -9.29 -1.30
CA ALA A 294 19.78 -10.15 -0.21
C ALA A 294 20.75 -9.39 0.71
N PRO A 295 20.82 -9.71 2.02
CA PRO A 295 21.87 -9.20 2.89
C PRO A 295 23.27 -9.53 2.33
N VAL A 296 24.21 -8.61 2.49
CA VAL A 296 25.56 -8.73 1.92
C VAL A 296 26.63 -8.49 2.98
N SER A 297 27.72 -9.24 2.91
CA SER A 297 28.91 -9.10 3.77
C SER A 297 30.15 -8.98 2.90
N VAL A 298 30.84 -7.84 2.94
CA VAL A 298 32.00 -7.52 2.10
C VAL A 298 33.09 -6.79 2.87
N CYS A 299 34.30 -6.76 2.32
CA CYS A 299 35.43 -6.05 2.90
C CYS A 299 35.47 -4.59 2.47
N ASN A 300 35.74 -3.70 3.42
CA ASN A 300 36.02 -2.27 3.27
C ASN A 300 34.89 -1.40 2.71
N THR A 301 34.35 -1.71 1.53
CA THR A 301 33.31 -0.90 0.89
C THR A 301 32.30 -1.76 0.12
N TYR A 302 31.07 -1.25 -0.01
CA TYR A 302 30.03 -1.85 -0.85
C TYR A 302 29.43 -0.79 -1.78
N SER A 303 29.33 -1.08 -3.07
CA SER A 303 28.63 -0.22 -4.03
C SER A 303 27.19 -0.69 -4.19
N LEU A 304 26.25 0.23 -4.03
CA LEU A 304 24.82 -0.08 -4.14
C LEU A 304 24.46 -0.41 -5.61
N PRO A 305 23.73 -1.51 -5.88
CA PRO A 305 23.32 -1.86 -7.23
C PRO A 305 22.25 -0.91 -7.77
N ALA A 306 22.13 -0.80 -9.10
CA ALA A 306 21.06 -0.01 -9.71
C ALA A 306 19.68 -0.59 -9.41
N LEU A 307 18.76 0.26 -8.96
CA LEU A 307 17.36 -0.09 -8.71
C LEU A 307 16.50 0.16 -9.95
N THR A 308 15.53 -0.72 -10.20
CA THR A 308 14.49 -0.52 -11.21
C THR A 308 13.34 0.35 -10.69
N VAL A 309 13.08 0.32 -9.38
CA VAL A 309 12.01 1.08 -8.69
C VAL A 309 12.52 1.51 -7.31
N GLY A 310 12.30 2.79 -6.96
CA GLY A 310 12.67 3.36 -5.66
C GLY A 310 14.07 3.95 -5.60
N ASN A 311 14.45 4.45 -4.42
CA ASN A 311 15.77 4.99 -4.10
C ASN A 311 16.27 4.42 -2.76
N TYR A 312 17.57 4.55 -2.49
CA TYR A 312 18.18 4.10 -1.25
C TYR A 312 18.18 5.17 -0.16
N PHE A 313 18.04 4.74 1.10
CA PHE A 313 17.92 5.58 2.28
C PHE A 313 18.61 4.94 3.49
N ALA A 314 19.12 5.77 4.41
CA ALA A 314 19.77 5.31 5.63
C ALA A 314 18.78 5.07 6.79
N ALA A 315 17.53 5.50 6.64
CA ALA A 315 16.46 5.29 7.62
C ALA A 315 15.13 4.99 6.93
N SER A 316 14.21 4.37 7.67
CA SER A 316 12.86 4.08 7.20
C SER A 316 12.05 5.34 6.88
N GLY A 317 11.01 5.17 6.07
CA GLY A 317 10.13 6.24 5.60
C GLY A 317 10.73 7.11 4.50
N GLY A 318 11.80 6.65 3.82
CA GLY A 318 12.49 7.44 2.80
C GLY A 318 13.28 8.62 3.39
N VAL A 319 13.87 8.45 4.57
CA VAL A 319 14.63 9.48 5.28
C VAL A 319 16.13 9.28 5.09
N SER A 320 16.89 10.37 5.00
CA SER A 320 18.35 10.36 4.79
C SER A 320 18.75 9.63 3.48
N PRO A 321 18.51 10.24 2.31
CA PRO A 321 18.82 9.63 1.02
C PRO A 321 20.29 9.22 0.91
N LEU A 322 20.54 8.05 0.31
CA LEU A 322 21.87 7.56 -0.01
C LEU A 322 22.11 7.72 -1.52
N ASP A 323 23.23 8.34 -1.88
CA ASP A 323 23.66 8.42 -3.28
C ASP A 323 24.21 7.07 -3.72
N ILE A 324 23.63 6.50 -4.77
CA ILE A 324 24.06 5.22 -5.36
C ILE A 324 25.54 5.22 -5.80
N ASN A 325 26.11 6.40 -6.10
CA ASN A 325 27.50 6.54 -6.51
C ASN A 325 28.47 6.66 -5.31
N THR A 326 27.95 6.74 -4.09
CA THR A 326 28.77 6.79 -2.87
C THR A 326 28.80 5.40 -2.23
N PRO A 327 29.98 4.75 -2.13
CA PRO A 327 30.09 3.45 -1.49
C PRO A 327 29.70 3.50 -0.01
N ILE A 328 29.06 2.44 0.47
CA ILE A 328 28.84 2.21 1.89
C ILE A 328 30.15 1.75 2.52
N THR A 329 30.63 2.46 3.54
CA THR A 329 31.92 2.21 4.21
C THR A 329 31.79 1.78 5.67
N ALA A 330 30.56 1.65 6.19
CA ALA A 330 30.27 1.20 7.53
C ALA A 330 29.06 0.26 7.52
N THR A 331 29.02 -0.71 8.43
CA THR A 331 27.88 -1.62 8.57
C THR A 331 26.61 -0.83 8.89
N GLN A 332 25.59 -1.01 8.06
CA GLN A 332 24.30 -0.36 8.25
C GLN A 332 23.17 -1.12 7.57
N THR A 333 21.96 -0.89 8.06
CA THR A 333 20.74 -1.26 7.35
C THR A 333 20.46 -0.22 6.29
N VAL A 334 20.28 -0.66 5.05
CA VAL A 334 19.91 0.19 3.91
C VAL A 334 18.43 -0.03 3.61
N TYR A 335 17.68 1.06 3.51
CA TYR A 335 16.26 1.07 3.17
C TYR A 335 16.10 1.40 1.69
N ILE A 336 15.11 0.77 1.06
CA ILE A 336 14.66 1.08 -0.29
C ILE A 336 13.23 1.58 -0.16
N TYR A 337 13.01 2.82 -0.56
CA TYR A 337 11.70 3.45 -0.48
C TYR A 337 11.28 3.95 -1.86
N ALA A 338 10.03 3.66 -2.21
CA ALA A 338 9.40 4.16 -3.42
C ALA A 338 8.04 4.75 -3.06
N ASN A 339 7.71 5.88 -3.68
CA ASN A 339 6.41 6.52 -3.56
C ASN A 339 5.82 6.71 -4.96
N ASN A 340 4.58 6.29 -5.13
CA ASN A 340 3.79 6.52 -6.32
C ASN A 340 2.49 7.22 -5.92
N ASN A 341 2.44 8.55 -6.07
CA ASN A 341 1.27 9.39 -5.77
C ASN A 341 0.63 9.11 -4.39
N GLY A 342 1.46 9.03 -3.34
CA GLY A 342 1.01 8.82 -1.97
C GLY A 342 1.00 7.34 -1.53
N CYS A 343 1.11 6.40 -2.46
CA CYS A 343 1.27 4.98 -2.14
C CYS A 343 2.74 4.60 -2.08
N SER A 344 3.18 4.13 -0.92
CA SER A 344 4.55 3.72 -0.71
C SER A 344 4.70 2.22 -0.51
N ASP A 345 5.84 1.71 -0.94
CA ASP A 345 6.37 0.42 -0.49
C ASP A 345 7.77 0.67 0.07
N GLU A 346 8.17 -0.15 1.04
CA GLU A 346 9.49 -0.10 1.66
C GLU A 346 10.02 -1.52 1.88
N LYS A 347 11.31 -1.68 1.64
CA LYS A 347 12.09 -2.88 1.97
C LYS A 347 13.41 -2.44 2.57
N SER A 348 14.10 -3.34 3.26
CA SER A 348 15.43 -3.07 3.78
C SER A 348 16.33 -4.30 3.68
N PHE A 349 17.64 -4.09 3.67
CA PHE A 349 18.62 -5.17 3.76
C PHE A 349 19.84 -4.66 4.52
N THR A 350 20.58 -5.59 5.13
CA THR A 350 21.78 -5.24 5.88
C THR A 350 23.00 -5.33 4.98
N VAL A 351 23.80 -4.27 4.96
CA VAL A 351 25.14 -4.26 4.41
C VAL A 351 26.11 -4.36 5.57
N THR A 352 26.83 -5.47 5.66
CA THR A 352 27.90 -5.69 6.63
C THR A 352 29.23 -5.35 5.98
N ILE A 353 29.88 -4.31 6.49
CA ILE A 353 31.22 -3.89 6.09
C ILE A 353 32.22 -4.40 7.13
N ASN A 354 33.04 -5.35 6.73
CA ASN A 354 34.13 -5.86 7.55
C ASN A 354 35.42 -5.12 7.20
N THR A 355 36.15 -4.68 8.22
CA THR A 355 37.45 -4.00 8.07
C THR A 355 38.46 -4.61 9.03
N ALA A 356 39.67 -4.88 8.55
CA ALA A 356 40.78 -5.18 9.46
C ALA A 356 41.36 -3.87 10.02
N PRO A 357 41.79 -3.83 11.29
CA PRO A 357 42.41 -2.63 11.86
C PRO A 357 43.69 -2.26 11.11
N SER A 358 43.92 -0.96 10.91
CA SER A 358 45.19 -0.48 10.36
C SER A 358 46.34 -0.86 11.28
N PRO A 359 47.46 -1.36 10.74
CA PRO A 359 48.59 -1.75 11.58
C PRO A 359 49.26 -0.51 12.20
N THR A 360 49.87 -0.71 13.36
CA THR A 360 50.91 0.16 13.92
C THR A 360 52.20 -0.64 13.97
N VAL A 361 53.33 0.03 13.74
CA VAL A 361 54.64 -0.63 13.72
C VAL A 361 55.64 0.08 14.61
N ASN A 362 56.64 -0.67 15.05
CA ASN A 362 57.89 -0.15 15.59
C ASN A 362 59.01 -0.43 14.59
N VAL A 363 59.87 0.55 14.35
CA VAL A 363 61.01 0.43 13.42
C VAL A 363 62.29 0.53 14.22
N THR A 364 63.19 -0.44 14.03
CA THR A 364 64.52 -0.43 14.65
C THR A 364 65.62 -0.63 13.61
N GLN A 365 66.75 0.04 13.79
CA GLN A 365 67.91 -0.05 12.89
C GLN A 365 69.19 -0.09 13.72
N THR A 366 70.10 -1.02 13.42
CA THR A 366 71.07 -1.49 14.42
C THR A 366 72.47 -0.88 14.33
N SER A 367 72.95 -0.29 13.23
CA SER A 367 74.18 0.56 13.16
C SER A 367 74.57 0.93 11.72
N CYS A 368 75.58 1.78 11.55
CA CYS A 368 76.16 2.15 10.24
C CYS A 368 76.77 1.01 9.42
N LEU A 369 77.01 -0.17 10.01
CA LEU A 369 77.56 -1.33 9.28
C LEU A 369 76.47 -2.19 8.64
N VAL A 370 75.21 -2.07 9.10
CA VAL A 370 74.08 -2.85 8.61
C VAL A 370 73.03 -1.88 8.09
N GLN A 371 72.95 -1.76 6.77
CA GLN A 371 72.01 -0.87 6.08
C GLN A 371 70.54 -1.30 6.24
N THR A 372 70.25 -2.50 6.78
CA THR A 372 68.88 -3.01 6.91
C THR A 372 68.24 -2.67 8.25
N GLY A 373 66.92 -2.45 8.27
CA GLY A 373 66.10 -2.27 9.47
C GLY A 373 65.25 -3.51 9.81
N THR A 374 64.55 -3.42 10.94
CA THR A 374 63.51 -4.37 11.37
C THR A 374 62.20 -3.61 11.57
N ILE A 375 61.12 -4.12 10.99
CA ILE A 375 59.75 -3.63 11.19
C ILE A 375 59.01 -4.64 12.05
N GLU A 376 58.47 -4.22 13.18
CA GLU A 376 57.66 -5.03 14.08
C GLU A 376 56.23 -4.48 14.13
N VAL A 377 55.22 -5.28 13.78
CA VAL A 377 53.82 -4.91 13.94
C VAL A 377 53.44 -4.99 15.42
N THR A 378 53.03 -3.86 16.00
CA THR A 378 52.69 -3.72 17.42
C THR A 378 51.19 -3.76 17.69
N SER A 379 50.38 -3.51 16.66
CA SER A 379 48.92 -3.64 16.68
C SER A 379 48.42 -3.73 15.24
N PRO A 380 47.33 -4.46 14.95
CA PRO A 380 46.66 -5.34 15.87
C PRO A 380 47.44 -6.68 15.96
N ILE A 381 47.63 -7.22 17.17
CA ILE A 381 48.42 -8.44 17.42
C ILE A 381 47.48 -9.64 17.36
N GLY A 382 47.82 -10.67 16.58
CA GLY A 382 47.07 -11.92 16.57
C GLY A 382 47.07 -12.59 17.95
N THR A 383 45.90 -12.88 18.52
CA THR A 383 45.81 -13.66 19.76
C THR A 383 45.83 -15.14 19.41
N SER A 384 46.82 -15.87 19.92
CA SER A 384 47.08 -17.28 19.61
C SER A 384 46.12 -18.28 20.27
N SER A 385 44.91 -17.85 20.66
CA SER A 385 43.86 -18.79 21.00
C SER A 385 43.35 -19.33 19.67
N GLY A 386 43.49 -20.64 19.44
CA GLY A 386 43.04 -21.25 18.18
C GLY A 386 41.56 -20.97 17.93
N LEU A 387 41.18 -20.95 16.65
CA LEU A 387 39.78 -20.95 16.26
C LEU A 387 39.07 -22.13 16.97
N PRO A 388 37.85 -21.94 17.48
CA PRO A 388 37.09 -23.04 18.05
C PRO A 388 37.02 -24.20 17.06
N SER A 389 37.34 -25.40 17.53
CA SER A 389 37.37 -26.61 16.70
C SER A 389 35.98 -27.05 16.22
N ASN A 390 34.93 -26.45 16.78
CA ASN A 390 33.54 -26.77 16.47
C ASN A 390 32.60 -25.60 16.81
N LEU A 391 31.32 -25.75 16.47
CA LEU A 391 30.23 -24.86 16.86
C LEU A 391 30.06 -24.84 18.38
N PHE A 392 29.58 -23.73 18.93
CA PHE A 392 29.23 -23.64 20.35
C PHE A 392 27.99 -22.79 20.56
N ILE A 393 27.31 -22.99 21.69
CA ILE A 393 26.15 -22.22 22.13
C ILE A 393 26.65 -20.87 22.64
N SER A 394 26.17 -19.78 22.06
CA SER A 394 26.60 -18.41 22.38
C SER A 394 25.59 -17.66 23.24
N GLU A 395 24.30 -18.01 23.17
CA GLU A 395 23.27 -17.36 23.96
C GLU A 395 22.09 -18.31 24.23
N VAL A 396 21.51 -18.23 25.43
CA VAL A 396 20.28 -18.96 25.81
C VAL A 396 19.35 -18.05 26.60
N THR A 397 18.07 -18.00 26.23
CA THR A 397 17.05 -17.21 26.93
C THR A 397 15.93 -18.08 27.48
N ASP A 398 15.26 -17.60 28.53
CA ASP A 398 14.06 -18.22 29.07
C ASP A 398 13.02 -17.15 29.45
N GLU A 399 11.73 -17.46 29.24
CA GLU A 399 10.58 -16.60 29.54
C GLU A 399 9.38 -17.39 30.09
N ASP A 400 8.81 -16.92 31.22
CA ASP A 400 7.54 -17.40 31.77
C ASP A 400 6.38 -16.58 31.16
N VAL A 401 5.46 -17.12 30.35
CA VAL A 401 4.73 -18.39 30.49
C VAL A 401 4.35 -18.95 29.10
N GLY A 402 4.66 -20.24 28.85
CA GLY A 402 4.50 -20.93 27.55
C GLY A 402 5.83 -21.40 26.93
N SER A 403 6.93 -20.98 27.60
CA SER A 403 8.31 -21.49 27.56
C SER A 403 9.03 -21.35 26.22
N LEU A 404 8.98 -20.17 25.62
CA LEU A 404 9.87 -19.84 24.52
C LEU A 404 11.32 -19.74 25.02
N THR A 405 12.20 -20.54 24.44
CA THR A 405 13.65 -20.43 24.64
C THR A 405 14.30 -20.18 23.30
N TYR A 406 15.10 -19.11 23.20
CA TYR A 406 16.04 -18.96 22.10
C TYR A 406 17.37 -19.58 22.48
N VAL A 407 17.91 -20.41 21.58
CA VAL A 407 19.25 -20.94 21.64
C VAL A 407 20.01 -20.41 20.44
N GLU A 408 21.04 -19.63 20.68
CA GLU A 408 21.95 -19.15 19.65
C GLU A 408 23.18 -20.06 19.58
N ILE A 409 23.51 -20.51 18.37
CA ILE A 409 24.75 -21.23 18.08
C ILE A 409 25.63 -20.33 17.22
N PHE A 410 26.91 -20.28 17.52
CA PHE A 410 27.89 -19.51 16.76
C PHE A 410 28.90 -20.44 16.06
N ASN A 411 29.27 -20.08 14.82
CA ASN A 411 30.35 -20.73 14.08
C ASN A 411 31.60 -19.87 14.03
N GLY A 412 32.61 -20.23 14.82
CA GLY A 412 33.94 -19.62 14.78
C GLY A 412 35.04 -20.50 14.18
N THR A 413 34.67 -21.54 13.42
CA THR A 413 35.62 -22.60 13.01
C THR A 413 36.59 -22.18 11.90
N GLY A 414 36.42 -20.98 11.32
CA GLY A 414 37.17 -20.50 10.17
C GLY A 414 36.60 -20.91 8.81
N SER A 415 35.51 -21.69 8.79
CA SER A 415 34.86 -22.13 7.54
C SER A 415 33.35 -22.30 7.72
N SER A 416 32.59 -22.37 6.62
CA SER A 416 31.15 -22.66 6.67
C SER A 416 30.90 -24.09 7.15
N VAL A 417 29.94 -24.29 8.05
CA VAL A 417 29.57 -25.58 8.61
C VAL A 417 28.16 -25.97 8.15
N ASP A 418 27.99 -27.21 7.70
CA ASP A 418 26.69 -27.80 7.39
C ASP A 418 26.01 -28.29 8.67
N LEU A 419 24.90 -27.63 9.04
CA LEU A 419 24.15 -27.90 10.27
C LEU A 419 23.39 -29.23 10.23
N SER A 420 23.19 -29.84 9.06
CA SER A 420 22.57 -31.18 8.98
C SER A 420 23.40 -32.25 9.69
N ASN A 421 24.68 -31.97 9.96
CA ASN A 421 25.58 -32.81 10.75
C ASN A 421 25.46 -32.57 12.28
N TYR A 422 24.51 -31.78 12.74
CA TYR A 422 24.32 -31.41 14.14
C TYR A 422 22.87 -31.61 14.60
N LYS A 423 22.71 -31.77 15.92
CA LYS A 423 21.42 -31.83 16.61
C LYS A 423 21.44 -30.97 17.86
N LEU A 424 20.30 -30.36 18.15
CA LEU A 424 20.05 -29.71 19.44
C LEU A 424 19.29 -30.67 20.34
N LYS A 425 19.85 -30.95 21.52
CA LYS A 425 19.20 -31.73 22.56
C LYS A 425 18.85 -30.88 23.76
N VAL A 426 17.60 -30.95 24.18
CA VAL A 426 17.11 -30.24 25.38
C VAL A 426 16.72 -31.28 26.42
N PHE A 427 17.07 -31.01 27.67
CA PHE A 427 16.82 -31.88 28.81
C PHE A 427 16.04 -31.08 29.85
N ASN A 428 14.75 -31.36 29.95
CA ASN A 428 13.85 -30.63 30.85
C ASN A 428 13.69 -31.33 32.21
N ASN A 429 13.39 -30.54 33.23
CA ASN A 429 13.14 -30.89 34.64
C ASN A 429 14.24 -31.75 35.25
N GLY A 430 15.51 -31.36 35.04
CA GLY A 430 16.68 -32.07 35.60
C GLY A 430 16.88 -33.49 35.06
N SER A 431 16.23 -33.85 33.94
CA SER A 431 16.28 -35.20 33.36
C SER A 431 17.64 -35.56 32.75
N THR A 432 18.03 -36.84 32.82
CA THR A 432 19.18 -37.38 32.08
C THR A 432 18.83 -37.87 30.67
N THR A 433 17.55 -37.87 30.33
CA THR A 433 17.03 -38.22 29.00
C THR A 433 16.53 -36.97 28.30
N ALA A 434 16.94 -36.79 27.05
CA ALA A 434 16.56 -35.62 26.26
C ALA A 434 15.05 -35.64 25.98
N SER A 435 14.37 -34.55 26.31
CA SER A 435 12.98 -34.29 25.93
C SER A 435 12.88 -33.84 24.47
N CYS A 436 13.97 -33.30 23.93
CA CYS A 436 14.11 -32.84 22.55
C CYS A 436 15.41 -33.41 21.96
N ASP A 437 15.37 -33.97 20.75
CA ASP A 437 16.55 -34.46 20.03
C ASP A 437 16.37 -34.23 18.53
N ASN A 438 16.46 -32.95 18.11
CA ASN A 438 16.11 -32.53 16.76
C ASN A 438 17.33 -32.18 15.92
N GLN A 439 17.27 -32.56 14.64
CA GLN A 439 18.30 -32.26 13.65
C GLN A 439 18.23 -30.80 13.20
N LEU A 440 19.39 -30.14 13.14
CA LEU A 440 19.53 -28.79 12.62
C LEU A 440 19.61 -28.80 11.09
N THR A 441 19.35 -27.66 10.46
CA THR A 441 19.30 -27.56 8.99
C THR A 441 19.96 -26.29 8.48
N GLY A 442 20.45 -26.34 7.24
CA GLY A 442 21.08 -25.20 6.57
C GLY A 442 22.61 -25.16 6.71
N ILE A 443 23.20 -24.11 6.14
CA ILE A 443 24.63 -23.83 6.21
C ILE A 443 24.85 -22.63 7.12
N LEU A 444 25.70 -22.78 8.13
CA LEU A 444 26.14 -21.68 8.99
C LEU A 444 27.51 -21.19 8.54
N ASN A 445 27.56 -19.99 7.98
CA ASN A 445 28.83 -19.38 7.54
C ASN A 445 29.76 -19.12 8.74
N ASN A 446 31.07 -19.03 8.48
CA ASN A 446 32.01 -18.58 9.51
C ASN A 446 31.61 -17.19 10.03
N ASN A 447 31.83 -16.94 11.33
CA ASN A 447 31.45 -15.72 12.04
C ASN A 447 29.97 -15.34 11.92
N SER A 448 29.11 -16.35 11.83
CA SER A 448 27.66 -16.16 11.82
C SER A 448 27.03 -16.93 12.97
N THR A 449 25.85 -16.47 13.36
CA THR A 449 24.99 -17.09 14.37
C THR A 449 23.82 -17.82 13.72
N PHE A 450 23.27 -18.79 14.43
CA PHE A 450 22.05 -19.50 14.07
C PHE A 450 21.14 -19.58 15.29
N VAL A 451 19.99 -18.93 15.22
CA VAL A 451 19.02 -18.81 16.31
C VAL A 451 17.95 -19.87 16.17
N ILE A 452 17.75 -20.64 17.22
CA ILE A 452 16.75 -21.71 17.30
C ILE A 452 15.72 -21.32 18.37
N ALA A 453 14.45 -21.36 18.04
CA ALA A 453 13.37 -21.24 19.02
C ALA A 453 12.88 -22.63 19.43
N VAL A 454 12.75 -22.88 20.73
CA VAL A 454 12.11 -24.09 21.28
C VAL A 454 10.96 -23.70 22.22
N GLY A 455 10.01 -24.60 22.46
CA GLY A 455 8.89 -24.40 23.39
C GLY A 455 7.67 -23.67 22.85
N SER A 456 7.87 -22.70 21.95
CA SER A 456 6.76 -21.91 21.39
C SER A 456 6.95 -21.59 19.92
N ILE A 457 5.83 -21.41 19.20
CA ILE A 457 5.81 -20.80 17.85
C ILE A 457 5.63 -19.27 17.90
N VAL A 458 5.26 -18.72 19.06
CA VAL A 458 5.04 -17.29 19.23
C VAL A 458 6.36 -16.66 19.64
N ASN A 459 7.02 -16.00 18.70
CA ASN A 459 8.30 -15.33 18.91
C ASN A 459 8.12 -14.02 19.70
N GLN A 460 9.10 -13.71 20.53
CA GLN A 460 9.19 -12.50 21.36
C GLN A 460 10.40 -11.65 21.03
N GLY A 461 10.43 -10.41 21.53
CA GLY A 461 11.59 -9.52 21.42
C GLY A 461 11.91 -9.02 20.00
N GLY A 462 11.02 -9.24 19.03
CA GLY A 462 11.30 -8.97 17.61
C GLY A 462 12.25 -9.97 16.95
N VAL A 463 12.61 -11.05 17.64
CA VAL A 463 13.52 -12.08 17.15
C VAL A 463 12.83 -12.92 16.06
N VAL A 464 13.57 -13.21 14.99
CA VAL A 464 13.15 -14.12 13.91
C VAL A 464 14.12 -15.31 13.91
N PRO A 465 13.76 -16.46 14.51
CA PRO A 465 14.62 -17.62 14.58
C PRO A 465 14.85 -18.23 13.19
N ASN A 466 16.04 -18.78 12.97
CA ASN A 466 16.37 -19.53 11.76
C ASN A 466 15.64 -20.88 11.70
N GLN A 467 15.36 -21.49 12.86
CA GLN A 467 14.66 -22.77 12.97
C GLN A 467 13.79 -22.81 14.24
N VAL A 468 12.65 -23.50 14.19
CA VAL A 468 11.67 -23.58 15.29
C VAL A 468 11.35 -25.03 15.63
N PHE A 469 11.45 -25.39 16.91
CA PHE A 469 11.06 -26.68 17.47
C PHE A 469 10.01 -26.51 18.57
N ALA A 470 8.82 -26.07 18.19
CA ALA A 470 7.75 -25.73 19.13
C ALA A 470 7.18 -26.92 19.92
N THR A 471 7.49 -28.17 19.54
CA THR A 471 7.10 -29.36 20.30
C THR A 471 8.09 -29.73 21.40
N CYS A 472 9.29 -29.14 21.40
CA CYS A 472 10.24 -29.31 22.50
C CYS A 472 9.87 -28.39 23.65
N GLY A 473 10.05 -28.81 24.90
CA GLY A 473 9.88 -27.89 26.03
C GLY A 473 10.96 -26.80 26.02
N GLY A 474 10.58 -25.57 26.38
CA GLY A 474 11.57 -24.54 26.74
C GLY A 474 12.35 -24.93 27.98
N VAL A 475 13.50 -24.28 28.19
CA VAL A 475 14.33 -24.52 29.38
C VAL A 475 13.84 -23.69 30.56
N ASN A 476 14.03 -24.17 31.79
CA ASN A 476 13.78 -23.42 33.01
C ASN A 476 15.00 -23.50 33.96
N THR A 477 14.77 -23.44 35.28
CA THR A 477 15.81 -23.22 36.30
C THR A 477 16.83 -24.35 36.48
N ASP A 478 16.47 -25.59 36.13
CA ASP A 478 17.25 -26.82 36.34
C ASP A 478 17.51 -27.61 35.06
N ASP A 479 17.34 -26.94 33.91
CA ASP A 479 17.43 -27.53 32.59
C ASP A 479 18.79 -27.33 31.94
N TYR A 480 19.11 -28.19 30.97
CA TYR A 480 20.34 -28.04 30.18
C TYR A 480 20.14 -28.42 28.73
N ILE A 481 21.05 -27.91 27.90
CA ILE A 481 21.06 -28.07 26.45
C ILE A 481 22.41 -28.64 26.05
N LYS A 482 22.39 -29.63 25.15
CA LYS A 482 23.58 -30.11 24.47
C LYS A 482 23.48 -29.86 22.98
N LEU A 483 24.52 -29.26 22.42
CA LEU A 483 24.80 -29.35 21.00
C LEU A 483 25.54 -30.66 20.75
N THR A 484 25.09 -31.45 19.78
CA THR A 484 25.70 -32.73 19.44
C THR A 484 25.87 -32.87 17.93
N THR A 485 26.76 -33.76 17.49
CA THR A 485 26.78 -34.19 16.08
C THR A 485 25.56 -35.04 15.76
N SER A 486 25.29 -35.25 14.47
CA SER A 486 24.22 -36.14 14.00
C SER A 486 24.37 -37.59 14.49
N ALA A 487 25.61 -37.99 14.81
CA ALA A 487 25.98 -39.26 15.43
C ALA A 487 25.87 -39.26 16.98
N ASN A 488 25.29 -38.22 17.59
CA ASN A 488 25.12 -38.05 19.04
C ASN A 488 26.45 -37.94 19.83
N VAL A 489 27.50 -37.38 19.22
CA VAL A 489 28.72 -36.99 19.96
C VAL A 489 28.52 -35.59 20.52
N ASP A 490 28.71 -35.39 21.82
CA ASP A 490 28.56 -34.09 22.46
C ASP A 490 29.60 -33.08 21.93
N VAL A 491 29.15 -31.86 21.66
CA VAL A 491 29.96 -30.76 21.10
C VAL A 491 30.08 -29.63 22.11
N ASP A 492 28.96 -29.18 22.68
CA ASP A 492 28.93 -28.08 23.64
C ASP A 492 27.75 -28.23 24.60
N LEU A 493 27.86 -27.65 25.80
CA LEU A 493 26.90 -27.75 26.88
C LEU A 493 26.56 -26.36 27.43
N TRP A 494 25.26 -26.11 27.59
CA TRP A 494 24.74 -25.03 28.42
C TRP A 494 23.86 -25.61 29.54
N GLY A 495 24.02 -25.12 30.77
CA GLY A 495 23.28 -25.56 31.96
C GLY A 495 23.93 -26.69 32.76
N ARG A 496 23.51 -26.85 34.02
CA ARG A 496 24.02 -27.91 34.91
C ARG A 496 23.37 -29.26 34.61
N THR A 497 24.19 -30.32 34.60
CA THR A 497 23.71 -31.69 34.35
C THR A 497 23.38 -32.48 35.62
N ASP A 498 23.49 -31.86 36.80
CA ASP A 498 23.21 -32.49 38.09
C ASP A 498 21.78 -32.22 38.59
N GLY A 499 20.95 -31.53 37.79
CA GLY A 499 19.56 -31.21 38.11
C GLY A 499 19.39 -30.18 39.21
N THR A 500 20.44 -29.42 39.54
CA THR A 500 20.36 -28.34 40.53
C THR A 500 20.08 -27.00 39.86
N ASN A 501 19.23 -26.17 40.48
CA ASN A 501 18.93 -24.84 39.95
C ASN A 501 20.20 -23.98 39.89
N PHE A 502 20.39 -23.26 38.78
CA PHE A 502 21.58 -22.44 38.55
C PHE A 502 21.32 -21.06 37.96
N THR A 503 20.06 -20.75 37.68
CA THR A 503 19.62 -19.50 37.04
C THR A 503 19.59 -18.32 38.02
N PRO A 504 19.60 -17.06 37.54
CA PRO A 504 19.46 -15.90 38.40
C PRO A 504 18.23 -16.01 39.30
N ALA A 505 18.43 -15.76 40.60
CA ALA A 505 17.41 -15.91 41.65
C ALA A 505 16.68 -17.28 41.72
N ASN A 506 17.17 -18.31 41.01
CA ASN A 506 16.46 -19.57 40.79
C ASN A 506 15.05 -19.38 40.22
N GLN A 507 14.88 -18.43 39.29
CA GLN A 507 13.64 -18.14 38.59
C GLN A 507 13.84 -18.18 37.07
N ALA A 508 12.74 -18.24 36.32
CA ALA A 508 12.72 -18.04 34.86
C ALA A 508 12.84 -16.55 34.52
N GLY A 509 12.93 -16.21 33.23
CA GLY A 509 13.00 -14.81 32.78
C GLY A 509 14.43 -14.27 32.74
N TYR A 510 15.36 -15.04 32.16
CA TYR A 510 16.78 -14.68 32.13
C TYR A 510 17.38 -14.80 30.73
N THR A 511 18.59 -14.29 30.59
CA THR A 511 19.43 -14.46 29.41
C THR A 511 20.85 -14.79 29.85
N TYR A 512 21.41 -15.88 29.32
CA TYR A 512 22.82 -16.22 29.45
C TYR A 512 23.52 -15.94 28.13
N ARG A 513 24.49 -15.01 28.17
CA ARG A 513 25.37 -14.70 27.04
C ARG A 513 26.76 -15.25 27.31
N ARG A 514 27.32 -15.98 26.35
CA ARG A 514 28.67 -16.53 26.50
C ARG A 514 29.67 -15.39 26.51
N ASN A 515 30.56 -15.43 27.50
CA ASN A 515 31.61 -14.45 27.63
C ASN A 515 32.60 -14.57 26.47
N ASN A 516 33.13 -13.43 26.12
CA ASN A 516 34.08 -13.28 25.03
C ASN A 516 35.46 -13.90 25.39
N THR A 517 35.65 -14.33 26.64
CA THR A 517 36.80 -15.12 27.11
C THR A 517 36.59 -16.64 26.99
N ALA A 518 35.36 -17.12 26.79
CA ALA A 518 35.00 -18.53 26.69
C ALA A 518 34.75 -18.93 25.22
N THR A 519 35.80 -18.82 24.39
CA THR A 519 35.71 -18.84 22.92
C THR A 519 35.72 -20.22 22.27
N VAL A 520 35.72 -21.30 23.06
CA VAL A 520 35.76 -22.68 22.55
C VAL A 520 34.63 -23.54 23.15
N PRO A 521 34.12 -24.55 22.42
CA PRO A 521 33.12 -25.49 22.94
C PRO A 521 33.59 -26.15 24.25
N SER A 522 32.66 -26.38 25.17
CA SER A 522 32.89 -26.97 26.48
C SER A 522 31.82 -28.00 26.78
N LEU A 523 32.23 -29.17 27.27
CA LEU A 523 31.32 -30.23 27.72
C LEU A 523 31.01 -30.14 29.22
N THR A 524 31.52 -29.11 29.89
CA THR A 524 31.37 -28.89 31.33
C THR A 524 30.80 -27.51 31.57
N TRP A 525 29.72 -27.44 32.35
CA TRP A 525 29.14 -26.17 32.77
C TRP A 525 30.10 -25.43 33.69
N ASN A 526 30.38 -24.18 33.34
CA ASN A 526 31.11 -23.23 34.17
C ASN A 526 30.39 -21.88 34.12
N ALA A 527 29.83 -21.44 35.23
CA ALA A 527 29.09 -20.19 35.29
C ALA A 527 29.96 -18.96 34.93
N ALA A 528 31.28 -19.02 35.13
CA ALA A 528 32.19 -17.92 34.77
C ALA A 528 32.34 -17.71 33.25
N ASP A 529 31.92 -18.70 32.44
CA ASP A 529 31.93 -18.60 30.99
C ASP A 529 30.74 -17.79 30.45
N TRP A 530 29.83 -17.34 31.33
CA TRP A 530 28.60 -16.67 30.93
C TRP A 530 28.36 -15.39 31.72
N THR A 531 27.77 -14.40 31.06
CA THR A 531 27.11 -13.26 31.67
C THR A 531 25.63 -13.56 31.75
N SER A 532 25.06 -13.53 32.95
CA SER A 532 23.62 -13.70 33.19
C SER A 532 22.94 -12.34 33.32
N ILE A 533 21.79 -12.17 32.66
CA ILE A 533 20.98 -10.94 32.66
C ILE A 533 19.57 -11.32 33.11
N ASP A 534 19.01 -10.51 34.01
CA ASP A 534 17.69 -10.68 34.62
C ASP A 534 17.07 -9.28 34.87
N PRO A 535 15.90 -8.94 34.27
CA PRO A 535 15.06 -9.80 33.44
C PRO A 535 15.67 -10.10 32.06
N GLN A 536 15.07 -11.02 31.31
CA GLN A 536 15.54 -11.45 29.99
C GLN A 536 15.74 -10.27 29.00
N ASP A 537 16.77 -10.37 28.16
CA ASP A 537 17.17 -9.34 27.21
C ASP A 537 17.36 -9.94 25.80
N TYR A 538 16.49 -9.54 24.88
CA TYR A 538 16.48 -10.03 23.50
C TYR A 538 17.29 -9.17 22.51
N THR A 539 17.88 -8.06 22.95
CA THR A 539 18.45 -7.05 22.03
C THR A 539 19.65 -7.53 21.21
N ASN A 540 20.32 -8.61 21.62
CA ASN A 540 21.52 -9.13 20.97
C ASN A 540 21.37 -10.52 20.33
N ILE A 541 20.19 -11.13 20.43
CA ILE A 541 19.93 -12.44 19.80
C ILE A 541 20.15 -12.33 18.29
N GLY A 542 20.94 -13.26 17.75
CA GLY A 542 21.38 -13.26 16.35
C GLY A 542 22.70 -12.53 16.13
N SER A 543 23.42 -12.13 17.18
CA SER A 543 24.69 -11.41 17.09
C SER A 543 25.68 -11.93 18.12
N TYR A 544 26.70 -12.65 17.66
CA TYR A 544 27.88 -12.96 18.46
C TYR A 544 29.15 -12.62 17.69
N ALA A 545 30.11 -12.02 18.38
CA ALA A 545 31.43 -11.73 17.84
C ALA A 545 32.48 -12.40 18.73
N LEU A 546 33.26 -13.32 18.15
CA LEU A 546 34.49 -13.78 18.81
C LEU A 546 35.45 -12.61 18.93
N PRO A 547 35.95 -12.27 20.13
CA PRO A 547 37.09 -11.35 20.25
C PRO A 547 38.37 -12.13 19.96
N GLN A 548 38.49 -12.63 18.75
CA GLN A 548 39.67 -13.38 18.35
C GLN A 548 40.07 -12.90 16.98
N SER A 549 41.08 -12.05 17.00
CA SER A 549 41.74 -11.67 15.80
C SER A 549 42.87 -12.65 15.52
N GLY A 550 42.63 -13.61 14.64
CA GLY A 550 43.74 -14.21 13.92
C GLY A 550 44.19 -13.17 12.89
N TYR A 551 45.33 -12.51 13.10
CA TYR A 551 45.89 -11.61 12.09
C TYR A 551 47.10 -12.26 11.41
N GLN A 552 47.23 -12.02 10.11
CA GLN A 552 48.48 -12.22 9.40
C GLN A 552 48.96 -10.90 8.81
N TYR A 553 50.27 -10.79 8.62
CA TYR A 553 50.94 -9.56 8.21
C TYR A 553 51.69 -9.80 6.91
N SER A 554 51.62 -8.84 6.00
CA SER A 554 52.39 -8.82 4.76
C SER A 554 53.23 -7.54 4.69
N LEU A 555 54.46 -7.69 4.22
CA LEU A 555 55.37 -6.61 3.83
C LEU A 555 55.41 -6.56 2.30
N ASP A 556 55.17 -5.38 1.73
CA ASP A 556 55.28 -5.10 0.29
C ASP A 556 54.49 -6.05 -0.62
N ASN A 557 53.28 -6.43 -0.18
CA ASN A 557 52.42 -7.43 -0.84
C ASN A 557 53.06 -8.83 -0.97
N GLY A 558 54.05 -9.14 -0.13
CA GLY A 558 54.60 -10.48 0.01
C GLY A 558 53.63 -11.47 0.66
N ALA A 559 54.11 -12.69 0.88
CA ALA A 559 53.32 -13.73 1.53
C ALA A 559 52.92 -13.32 2.96
N TYR A 560 51.66 -13.57 3.32
CA TYR A 560 51.16 -13.32 4.67
C TYR A 560 51.79 -14.30 5.66
N GLN A 561 52.22 -13.77 6.81
CA GLN A 561 52.78 -14.55 7.91
C GLN A 561 52.12 -14.20 9.24
N ALA A 562 52.07 -15.16 10.16
CA ALA A 562 51.56 -14.92 11.53
C ALA A 562 52.56 -14.14 12.39
N GLY A 563 53.86 -14.21 12.05
CA GLY A 563 54.91 -13.47 12.75
C GLY A 563 54.78 -11.96 12.53
N THR A 564 54.95 -11.18 13.60
CA THR A 564 54.84 -9.72 13.58
C THR A 564 56.12 -9.02 13.12
N THR A 565 57.22 -9.76 12.96
CA THR A 565 58.55 -9.19 12.69
C THR A 565 59.02 -9.44 11.25
N PHE A 566 59.40 -8.36 10.57
CA PHE A 566 60.12 -8.39 9.30
C PHE A 566 61.55 -7.90 9.53
N ALA A 567 62.51 -8.83 9.51
CA ALA A 567 63.93 -8.52 9.71
C ALA A 567 64.65 -8.28 8.37
N SER A 568 65.81 -7.63 8.45
CA SER A 568 66.69 -7.39 7.29
C SER A 568 66.02 -6.64 6.13
N VAL A 569 65.10 -5.72 6.45
CA VAL A 569 64.39 -4.89 5.47
C VAL A 569 65.34 -3.82 4.93
N ALA A 570 65.48 -3.71 3.61
CA ALA A 570 66.38 -2.74 2.97
C ALA A 570 65.93 -1.28 3.21
N PRO A 571 66.81 -0.27 3.04
CA PRO A 571 66.40 1.13 3.02
C PRO A 571 65.38 1.41 1.92
N GLY A 572 64.36 2.19 2.23
CA GLY A 572 63.30 2.53 1.29
C GLY A 572 61.93 2.71 1.94
N THR A 573 60.94 2.94 1.09
CA THR A 573 59.53 3.00 1.49
C THR A 573 58.91 1.61 1.35
N HIS A 574 58.24 1.19 2.41
CA HIS A 574 57.61 -0.12 2.55
C HIS A 574 56.13 0.02 2.90
N THR A 575 55.37 -1.03 2.62
CA THR A 575 53.95 -1.12 2.97
C THR A 575 53.66 -2.33 3.84
N ILE A 576 52.90 -2.14 4.91
CA ILE A 576 52.42 -3.22 5.78
C ILE A 576 50.91 -3.34 5.63
N THR A 577 50.43 -4.55 5.41
CA THR A 577 49.00 -4.87 5.32
C THR A 577 48.66 -6.00 6.29
N VAL A 578 47.53 -5.88 6.98
CA VAL A 578 46.99 -6.89 7.89
C VAL A 578 45.88 -7.65 7.19
N LEU A 579 45.88 -8.98 7.27
CA LEU A 579 44.75 -9.84 6.94
C LEU A 579 44.09 -10.27 8.25
N ASP A 580 42.82 -9.92 8.41
CA ASP A 580 41.97 -10.50 9.43
C ASP A 580 41.47 -11.87 8.98
N LEU A 581 41.89 -12.93 9.66
CA LEU A 581 41.49 -14.31 9.37
C LEU A 581 40.05 -14.60 9.80
N ALA A 582 39.47 -13.78 10.68
CA ALA A 582 38.08 -13.92 11.07
C ALA A 582 37.18 -13.52 9.89
N THR A 583 37.38 -12.33 9.34
CA THR A 583 36.53 -11.78 8.27
C THR A 583 37.07 -12.05 6.85
N GLY A 584 38.32 -12.45 6.72
CA GLY A 584 39.03 -12.54 5.44
C GLY A 584 39.44 -11.19 4.85
N CYS A 585 39.27 -10.09 5.59
CA CYS A 585 39.46 -8.74 5.08
C CYS A 585 40.85 -8.17 5.33
N PHE A 586 41.26 -7.28 4.44
CA PHE A 586 42.56 -6.61 4.50
C PHE A 586 42.44 -5.20 5.08
N SER A 587 43.44 -4.77 5.82
CA SER A 587 43.55 -3.38 6.30
C SER A 587 43.87 -2.45 5.14
N VAL A 588 43.67 -1.15 5.35
CA VAL A 588 44.34 -0.15 4.52
C VAL A 588 45.87 -0.30 4.71
N PRO A 589 46.68 -0.27 3.63
CA PRO A 589 48.13 -0.40 3.75
C PRO A 589 48.75 0.76 4.55
N LEU A 590 49.57 0.43 5.55
CA LEU A 590 50.39 1.41 6.26
C LEU A 590 51.72 1.60 5.53
N THR A 591 52.08 2.86 5.24
CA THR A 591 53.40 3.20 4.68
C THR A 591 54.42 3.40 5.81
N VAL A 592 55.59 2.78 5.69
CA VAL A 592 56.70 2.83 6.65
C VAL A 592 57.99 3.12 5.88
N VAL A 593 58.92 3.87 6.47
CA VAL A 593 60.22 4.18 5.84
C VAL A 593 61.37 3.61 6.68
N ILE A 594 62.30 2.92 6.01
CA ILE A 594 63.62 2.58 6.56
C ILE A 594 64.62 3.58 5.98
N ASP A 595 65.17 4.44 6.83
CA ASP A 595 66.15 5.44 6.40
C ASP A 595 67.49 4.78 6.03
N PRO A 596 68.18 5.24 4.96
CA PRO A 596 69.54 4.80 4.67
C PRO A 596 70.51 5.34 5.73
N VAL A 597 71.43 4.49 6.22
CA VAL A 597 72.44 4.94 7.19
C VAL A 597 73.65 5.50 6.44
N PRO A 598 74.12 6.73 6.75
CA PRO A 598 75.34 7.26 6.16
C PRO A 598 76.56 6.42 6.57
N PHE A 599 77.26 5.82 5.59
CA PHE A 599 78.55 5.16 5.80
C PHE A 599 79.65 5.85 4.97
N THR A 600 80.70 6.34 5.63
CA THR A 600 81.91 6.85 4.96
C THR A 600 83.00 5.77 5.01
N PRO A 601 83.48 5.24 3.88
CA PRO A 601 84.55 4.26 3.88
C PRO A 601 85.86 4.84 4.42
N THR A 602 86.58 4.07 5.25
CA THR A 602 87.89 4.45 5.80
C THR A 602 88.93 4.51 4.67
N VAL A 603 89.56 5.68 4.47
CA VAL A 603 90.58 5.87 3.42
C VAL A 603 91.96 5.67 4.03
N LEU A 604 92.63 4.57 3.69
CA LEU A 604 93.98 4.21 4.19
C LEU A 604 95.05 4.19 3.08
N GLY A 605 94.73 4.69 1.89
CA GLY A 605 95.68 4.71 0.78
C GLY A 605 96.80 5.73 1.01
N PHE A 606 98.06 5.30 0.85
CA PHE A 606 99.23 6.16 0.83
C PHE A 606 100.23 5.63 -0.21
N THR A 607 101.11 6.50 -0.70
CA THR A 607 102.17 6.11 -1.64
C THR A 607 103.49 6.78 -1.28
N TYR A 608 104.59 6.16 -1.69
CA TYR A 608 105.90 6.80 -1.74
C TYR A 608 106.36 6.85 -3.19
N PRO A 609 107.09 7.90 -3.60
CA PRO A 609 107.88 7.86 -4.82
C PRO A 609 108.78 6.62 -4.82
N THR A 610 108.78 5.84 -5.90
CA THR A 610 109.64 4.66 -6.07
C THR A 610 109.86 4.39 -7.57
N PRO A 611 111.07 3.96 -8.00
CA PRO A 611 112.28 3.73 -7.21
C PRO A 611 112.94 5.04 -6.75
N VAL A 612 113.71 4.99 -5.65
CA VAL A 612 114.45 6.14 -5.11
C VAL A 612 115.91 5.75 -4.90
N CYS A 613 116.82 6.61 -5.33
CA CYS A 613 118.24 6.45 -5.07
C CYS A 613 118.57 6.89 -3.63
N GLN A 614 119.26 6.03 -2.87
CA GLN A 614 119.61 6.26 -1.46
C GLN A 614 120.28 7.62 -1.20
N ASN A 615 121.04 8.14 -2.18
CA ASN A 615 121.80 9.40 -2.08
C ASN A 615 121.08 10.62 -2.66
N ALA A 616 119.86 10.48 -3.19
CA ALA A 616 119.14 11.58 -3.84
C ALA A 616 118.41 12.52 -2.86
N THR A 617 118.06 12.04 -1.66
CA THR A 617 117.33 12.81 -0.65
C THR A 617 117.68 12.28 0.75
N ILE A 618 117.60 13.12 1.79
CA ILE A 618 117.86 12.68 3.19
C ILE A 618 116.63 11.96 3.75
N THR A 619 115.43 12.47 3.49
CA THR A 619 114.16 11.94 3.99
C THR A 619 113.09 11.92 2.90
N MET A 620 112.04 11.12 3.11
CA MET A 620 110.90 10.97 2.22
C MET A 620 109.60 10.83 3.01
N THR A 621 108.59 11.63 2.71
CA THR A 621 107.27 11.56 3.34
C THR A 621 106.25 10.85 2.45
N PRO A 622 105.27 10.14 3.03
CA PRO A 622 104.21 9.52 2.24
C PRO A 622 103.29 10.58 1.64
N THR A 623 102.81 10.35 0.42
CA THR A 623 101.66 11.08 -0.13
C THR A 623 100.40 10.33 0.29
N LEU A 624 99.62 10.94 1.18
CA LEU A 624 98.37 10.39 1.69
C LEU A 624 97.23 10.68 0.71
N ALA A 625 96.31 9.72 0.54
CA ALA A 625 95.10 9.94 -0.24
C ALA A 625 94.20 11.03 0.41
N ALA A 626 93.39 11.72 -0.39
CA ALA A 626 92.45 12.71 0.13
C ALA A 626 91.45 12.03 1.10
N GLY A 627 91.29 12.58 2.31
CA GLY A 627 90.44 11.99 3.36
C GLY A 627 91.11 10.88 4.19
N PHE A 628 92.44 10.75 4.14
CA PHE A 628 93.19 9.74 4.87
C PHE A 628 92.88 9.73 6.38
N THR A 629 92.59 8.56 6.92
CA THR A 629 92.28 8.38 8.36
C THR A 629 93.56 8.47 9.20
N THR A 630 93.62 9.46 10.09
CA THR A 630 94.78 9.69 10.98
C THR A 630 94.64 8.90 12.30
N GLY A 631 95.74 8.79 13.07
CA GLY A 631 95.77 8.10 14.37
C GLY A 631 96.28 6.66 14.36
N GLY A 632 96.61 6.11 13.19
CA GLY A 632 97.28 4.81 13.03
C GLY A 632 98.81 4.89 13.04
N THR A 633 99.45 3.73 12.88
CA THR A 633 100.90 3.55 12.97
C THR A 633 101.48 3.02 11.65
N PHE A 634 102.53 3.66 11.15
CA PHE A 634 103.34 3.17 10.04
C PHE A 634 104.36 2.14 10.53
N SER A 635 104.55 1.08 9.75
CA SER A 635 105.54 0.05 10.00
C SER A 635 106.14 -0.42 8.69
N SER A 636 107.30 -1.08 8.74
CA SER A 636 107.92 -1.62 7.54
C SER A 636 108.70 -2.89 7.83
N THR A 637 109.01 -3.64 6.78
CA THR A 637 109.98 -4.74 6.84
C THR A 637 111.36 -4.26 7.29
N THR A 638 112.08 -5.08 8.06
CA THR A 638 113.36 -4.73 8.70
C THR A 638 114.39 -4.17 7.71
N GLY A 639 115.05 -3.08 8.10
CA GLY A 639 116.10 -2.42 7.31
C GLY A 639 115.68 -1.07 6.71
N LEU A 640 114.39 -0.73 6.73
CA LEU A 640 113.88 0.61 6.42
C LEU A 640 113.67 1.40 7.72
N ASN A 641 114.31 2.55 7.85
CA ASN A 641 114.10 3.46 8.96
C ASN A 641 112.91 4.37 8.65
N ILE A 642 111.75 4.04 9.22
CA ILE A 642 110.50 4.76 9.07
C ILE A 642 109.99 5.24 10.44
N ASP A 643 109.55 6.49 10.50
CA ASP A 643 108.90 7.04 11.67
C ASP A 643 107.48 6.43 11.80
N PRO A 644 107.15 5.76 12.91
CA PRO A 644 105.89 5.05 13.05
C PRO A 644 104.67 5.97 13.17
N THR A 645 104.85 7.26 13.44
CA THR A 645 103.75 8.22 13.63
C THR A 645 103.48 9.01 12.36
N THR A 646 104.53 9.39 11.63
CA THR A 646 104.45 10.28 10.46
C THR A 646 104.63 9.55 9.13
N GLY A 647 105.12 8.31 9.16
CA GLY A 647 105.48 7.55 7.96
C GLY A 647 106.73 8.09 7.26
N LEU A 648 107.45 9.05 7.84
CA LEU A 648 108.64 9.62 7.22
C LEU A 648 109.77 8.57 7.17
N ILE A 649 110.31 8.31 5.98
CA ILE A 649 111.44 7.40 5.74
C ILE A 649 112.74 8.19 5.72
N THR A 650 113.75 7.74 6.46
CA THR A 650 115.11 8.29 6.41
C THR A 650 115.97 7.43 5.49
N LEU A 651 116.43 7.99 4.36
CA LEU A 651 117.10 7.23 3.29
C LEU A 651 118.61 7.10 3.48
N SER A 652 119.27 8.12 4.02
CA SER A 652 120.75 8.19 4.13
C SER A 652 121.23 8.74 5.48
N GLY A 653 122.53 8.56 5.78
CA GLY A 653 123.16 8.94 7.06
C GLY A 653 123.46 7.74 7.97
N ASN A 654 124.06 7.99 9.15
CA ASN A 654 124.47 6.93 10.10
C ASN A 654 123.30 6.10 10.68
N ALA A 655 122.07 6.58 10.50
CA ALA A 655 120.83 5.88 10.83
C ALA A 655 119.91 5.69 9.61
N GLY A 656 120.44 5.76 8.38
CA GLY A 656 119.67 5.64 7.14
C GLY A 656 119.19 4.21 6.85
N SER A 657 118.18 4.10 5.98
CA SER A 657 117.67 2.81 5.49
C SER A 657 118.70 2.08 4.62
N LEU A 658 118.69 0.74 4.61
CA LEU A 658 119.51 -0.05 3.70
C LEU A 658 118.90 -0.05 2.26
N PRO A 659 119.69 -0.29 1.21
CA PRO A 659 119.13 -0.52 -0.13
C PRO A 659 118.35 -1.83 -0.21
N GLY A 660 117.12 -1.79 -0.71
CA GLY A 660 116.27 -2.97 -0.84
C GLY A 660 114.83 -2.65 -1.24
N ASN A 661 114.03 -3.69 -1.42
CA ASN A 661 112.59 -3.55 -1.56
C ASN A 661 111.93 -3.71 -0.19
N TYR A 662 111.08 -2.75 0.16
CA TYR A 662 110.42 -2.73 1.46
C TYR A 662 108.91 -2.66 1.29
N THR A 663 108.19 -3.33 2.18
CA THR A 663 106.75 -3.19 2.30
C THR A 663 106.47 -2.27 3.49
N VAL A 664 105.74 -1.18 3.25
CA VAL A 664 105.25 -0.28 4.29
C VAL A 664 103.79 -0.58 4.55
N VAL A 665 103.41 -0.73 5.82
CA VAL A 665 102.04 -1.02 6.26
C VAL A 665 101.60 0.09 7.21
N TYR A 666 100.42 0.66 6.96
CA TYR A 666 99.75 1.56 7.88
C TYR A 666 98.58 0.83 8.55
N SER A 667 98.55 0.82 9.87
CA SER A 667 97.50 0.17 10.65
C SER A 667 96.78 1.19 11.54
N VAL A 668 95.46 1.26 11.46
CA VAL A 668 94.59 2.01 12.38
C VAL A 668 93.85 1.00 13.25
N ALA A 669 93.56 1.36 14.51
CA ALA A 669 92.85 0.49 15.45
C ALA A 669 91.37 0.30 15.08
#